data_AF-A0A0C2W9A4-F1
#
_entry.id   AF-A0A0C2W9A4-F1
#
_cell.length_a   1.000
_cell.length_b   1.000
_cell.length_c   1.000
_cell.angle_alpha   90.00
_cell.angle_beta   90.00
_cell.angle_gamma   90.00
#
_symmetry.space_group_name_H-M   'P 1'
#
loop_
_entity.id
_entity.type
_entity.pdbx_description
1 polymer ?
#
loop_
_entity_poly.entity_id
_entity_poly.type
_entity_poly.pdbx_seq_one_letter_code
_entity_poly.pdbx_strand_id
1 'polypeptide(L)'
;MGPLKGHISLVDSVSFSPDGTRIVSGSDDGTIRVWDAEIGKPIMGSLDDHADWVHSSSFSPDNTHVISGSDDSIDSNDNIIRGWDAETCPTVIRLSGDDVSPITSFSLSPDGTRAVSGSSDNTIRVWDAETGELVIGPLEGHTNSVNSVSFSPDGTRIVSGSDDSTLRVWDAGTGETTIWPLEGHTDSVSSASFSPNGICIVSGSSDTTIRVWDADTGETVIGPLEGHTHSVNSVSYSPDGTRIVSGSFDNTIRIWDAETGKRVLGPLEGHISLVESVSFSLDCTRIVSGSWDYTIRIWDAETGETMVGPLEGHTDWVTSVSFSPDGTRIVSGSSDNTIRIWDAKTGETVVGPLEGHTSSVNFVSFSSDGTRIVSGSDDDTIRVWNAEMGKTVTGQLEDEFDWVYSVSFSPDGTRIVSGSDDNIIRVWDVETGEIVIGPLGGHTDLVTSVSFSPDGTCIVSGSSDNTIRVWDAETGGTVIGPLEGHTDSVNSVLFSPDGLRIVSGSDDSTIRMWNAETGETEMRPLEGHTHSVNSVSFSPDGTRVSSGSSDGTIRVWDVETGETVIGPLEGHTDLVTSVSFSPDGTRIISGSFDNTIRIWDAETGKTMMRPLEGHISLVNSVSFSPDGTRIVSGSWDYTIRIWDAKTGEIVMGPLGGHTDWVTSVSFSPDGTRIVSGSNDNTIRIWDVEIDEKVMGSSENHTELVNPVSFSLDGKHVVSDLHASMKHLRRLREEYSTVHIYSLFRESPQTEDGWILGPKSELLFWVPPGIRSGLCSLRNTLVLRGDVTQLDLANFVHGDAWSHCRDHFI
;
A
#
# COMPACT_ATOMS: atom_id res chain seq x y z
N MET A 1 -5.84 -9.04 0.99
CA MET A 1 -4.82 -8.52 0.21
C MET A 1 -5.21 -8.97 -1.12
N GLY A 2 -5.52 -7.99 -1.95
CA GLY A 2 -5.62 -8.22 -3.35
C GLY A 2 -4.36 -8.90 -3.82
N PRO A 3 -4.29 -9.18 -5.11
CA PRO A 3 -3.05 -9.64 -5.64
C PRO A 3 -2.03 -8.57 -5.24
N LEU A 4 -1.03 -8.96 -4.46
CA LEU A 4 0.30 -8.41 -4.36
C LEU A 4 0.76 -8.27 -5.82
N LYS A 5 0.22 -7.24 -6.49
CA LYS A 5 0.46 -6.88 -7.89
C LYS A 5 1.65 -5.96 -7.84
N GLY A 6 2.69 -6.38 -8.53
CA GLY A 6 3.98 -5.76 -8.37
C GLY A 6 5.07 -6.44 -9.15
N HIS A 7 4.90 -7.72 -9.43
CA HIS A 7 5.74 -8.42 -10.37
C HIS A 7 5.21 -8.19 -11.79
N ILE A 8 6.11 -8.00 -12.74
CA ILE A 8 5.80 -7.78 -14.15
C ILE A 8 5.68 -9.15 -14.88
N SER A 9 5.85 -10.25 -14.12
CA SER A 9 5.87 -11.65 -14.55
C SER A 9 5.65 -12.64 -13.36
N LEU A 10 5.67 -13.97 -13.59
CA LEU A 10 5.33 -15.06 -12.63
C LEU A 10 6.01 -14.96 -11.26
N VAL A 11 5.29 -15.32 -10.20
CA VAL A 11 5.78 -15.29 -8.82
C VAL A 11 6.03 -16.71 -8.33
N ASP A 12 7.31 -17.07 -8.15
CA ASP A 12 7.71 -18.44 -7.81
C ASP A 12 7.93 -18.68 -6.31
N SER A 13 7.92 -17.63 -5.47
CA SER A 13 8.11 -17.81 -4.03
C SER A 13 7.44 -16.78 -3.15
N VAL A 14 6.93 -17.24 -2.00
CA VAL A 14 6.41 -16.38 -0.94
C VAL A 14 6.63 -16.96 0.46
N SER A 15 6.94 -16.10 1.45
CA SER A 15 6.95 -16.52 2.86
C SER A 15 6.43 -15.44 3.81
N PHE A 16 5.95 -15.88 4.97
CA PHE A 16 5.62 -15.01 6.10
C PHE A 16 6.82 -14.77 7.01
N SER A 17 6.77 -13.65 7.71
CA SER A 17 7.60 -13.36 8.87
C SER A 17 7.12 -14.18 10.08
N PRO A 18 8.00 -14.63 11.00
CA PRO A 18 7.57 -15.55 12.07
C PRO A 18 6.57 -15.00 13.08
N ASP A 19 6.48 -13.68 13.24
CA ASP A 19 5.39 -13.04 14.01
C ASP A 19 4.09 -12.82 13.20
N GLY A 20 4.08 -13.17 11.91
CA GLY A 20 2.93 -13.06 11.01
C GLY A 20 2.60 -11.65 10.54
N THR A 21 3.48 -10.66 10.77
CA THR A 21 3.25 -9.24 10.48
C THR A 21 3.83 -8.77 9.14
N ARG A 22 4.65 -9.57 8.44
CA ARG A 22 5.23 -9.23 7.12
C ARG A 22 5.24 -10.44 6.16
N ILE A 23 5.27 -10.20 4.85
CA ILE A 23 5.22 -11.18 3.74
C ILE A 23 6.30 -10.81 2.71
N VAL A 24 7.01 -11.78 2.12
CA VAL A 24 8.04 -11.53 1.10
C VAL A 24 7.69 -12.33 -0.13
N SER A 25 7.86 -11.73 -1.32
CA SER A 25 7.64 -12.36 -2.62
C SER A 25 8.82 -12.20 -3.57
N GLY A 26 9.05 -13.20 -4.43
CA GLY A 26 10.03 -13.16 -5.52
C GLY A 26 9.45 -13.64 -6.85
N SER A 27 9.78 -12.96 -7.96
CA SER A 27 9.29 -13.23 -9.32
C SER A 27 10.36 -13.56 -10.35
N ASP A 28 9.96 -14.27 -11.42
CA ASP A 28 10.72 -14.60 -12.61
C ASP A 28 11.29 -13.41 -13.43
N ASP A 29 10.91 -12.14 -13.14
CA ASP A 29 11.57 -10.93 -13.69
C ASP A 29 12.76 -10.43 -12.86
N GLY A 30 13.11 -11.09 -11.75
CA GLY A 30 14.18 -10.62 -10.87
C GLY A 30 13.72 -9.69 -9.75
N THR A 31 12.43 -9.35 -9.68
CA THR A 31 11.93 -8.37 -8.70
C THR A 31 11.48 -9.02 -7.39
N ILE A 32 11.74 -8.33 -6.28
CA ILE A 32 11.51 -8.84 -4.91
C ILE A 32 10.87 -7.77 -4.06
N ARG A 33 9.86 -8.19 -3.29
CA ARG A 33 9.01 -7.27 -2.56
C ARG A 33 8.72 -7.80 -1.18
N VAL A 34 8.92 -6.92 -0.19
CA VAL A 34 8.55 -7.13 1.19
C VAL A 34 7.24 -6.41 1.40
N TRP A 35 6.25 -7.07 1.96
CA TRP A 35 4.89 -6.62 2.16
C TRP A 35 4.56 -6.68 3.64
N ASP A 36 3.72 -5.78 4.09
CA ASP A 36 3.22 -5.83 5.46
C ASP A 36 2.06 -6.82 5.51
N ALA A 37 2.08 -7.80 6.38
CA ALA A 37 1.03 -8.81 6.43
C ALA A 37 -0.31 -8.27 6.94
N GLU A 38 -0.37 -7.06 7.50
CA GLU A 38 -1.55 -6.37 8.04
C GLU A 38 -2.20 -5.42 7.06
N ILE A 39 -1.41 -4.74 6.25
CA ILE A 39 -1.89 -3.77 5.26
C ILE A 39 -1.53 -4.14 3.81
N GLY A 40 -0.73 -5.22 3.60
CA GLY A 40 -0.18 -5.86 2.36
C GLY A 40 0.13 -4.96 1.19
N LYS A 41 0.57 -3.78 1.57
CA LYS A 41 1.36 -2.92 0.73
C LYS A 41 2.81 -3.37 0.85
N PRO A 42 3.60 -3.19 -0.21
CA PRO A 42 5.03 -3.39 -0.10
C PRO A 42 5.58 -2.40 0.96
N ILE A 43 6.22 -2.91 2.02
CA ILE A 43 6.97 -2.13 3.02
C ILE A 43 8.16 -1.44 2.36
N MET A 44 8.69 -2.04 1.28
CA MET A 44 9.74 -1.49 0.42
C MET A 44 9.32 -1.48 -1.05
N GLY A 45 9.67 -0.42 -1.79
CA GLY A 45 9.55 -0.38 -3.26
C GLY A 45 10.31 -1.53 -3.93
N SER A 46 9.99 -1.85 -5.20
CA SER A 46 10.59 -3.00 -5.88
C SER A 46 12.10 -2.99 -5.77
N LEU A 47 12.65 -4.09 -5.24
CA LEU A 47 14.07 -4.32 -5.25
C LEU A 47 14.41 -4.83 -6.66
N ASP A 48 14.42 -3.91 -7.63
CA ASP A 48 14.78 -4.11 -9.04
C ASP A 48 16.29 -4.27 -9.16
N ASP A 49 16.76 -5.41 -8.68
CA ASP A 49 18.18 -5.58 -8.50
C ASP A 49 18.66 -6.84 -9.20
N HIS A 50 17.86 -7.91 -9.22
CA HIS A 50 18.19 -9.10 -10.00
C HIS A 50 17.81 -8.88 -11.47
N ALA A 51 18.63 -9.39 -12.38
CA ALA A 51 18.43 -9.14 -13.81
C ALA A 51 17.65 -10.27 -14.52
N ASP A 52 17.36 -11.38 -13.83
CA ASP A 52 16.38 -12.40 -14.19
C ASP A 52 15.85 -13.17 -12.94
N TRP A 53 15.10 -14.24 -13.19
CA TRP A 53 14.25 -15.07 -12.34
C TRP A 53 14.59 -15.28 -10.87
N VAL A 54 13.72 -14.86 -9.93
CA VAL A 54 13.78 -15.15 -8.48
C VAL A 54 12.98 -16.40 -8.10
N HIS A 55 13.67 -17.43 -7.62
CA HIS A 55 13.05 -18.72 -7.33
C HIS A 55 12.63 -18.91 -5.87
N SER A 56 13.07 -18.03 -4.97
CA SER A 56 12.85 -18.22 -3.54
C SER A 56 13.09 -16.97 -2.68
N SER A 57 12.27 -16.78 -1.64
CA SER A 57 12.35 -15.64 -0.72
C SER A 57 11.79 -15.97 0.68
N SER A 58 12.41 -15.47 1.76
CA SER A 58 11.90 -15.67 3.14
C SER A 58 12.32 -14.58 4.17
N PHE A 59 11.69 -14.55 5.36
CA PHE A 59 11.98 -13.65 6.52
C PHE A 59 12.69 -14.25 7.72
N SER A 60 13.63 -13.47 8.26
CA SER A 60 14.30 -13.81 9.51
C SER A 60 13.28 -14.02 10.65
N PRO A 61 13.45 -15.01 11.54
CA PRO A 61 12.64 -15.14 12.76
C PRO A 61 12.69 -14.08 13.84
N ASP A 62 13.65 -13.17 13.79
CA ASP A 62 13.55 -11.91 14.52
C ASP A 62 12.77 -10.83 13.77
N ASN A 63 12.27 -11.13 12.56
CA ASN A 63 11.40 -10.30 11.73
C ASN A 63 12.05 -9.07 11.09
N THR A 64 13.37 -8.94 11.21
CA THR A 64 14.13 -7.75 10.83
C THR A 64 14.75 -7.82 9.43
N HIS A 65 14.84 -8.99 8.80
CA HIS A 65 15.56 -9.18 7.55
C HIS A 65 14.82 -10.03 6.53
N VAL A 66 15.06 -9.74 5.26
CA VAL A 66 14.49 -10.43 4.11
C VAL A 66 15.58 -10.85 3.15
N ILE A 67 15.52 -12.09 2.67
CA ILE A 67 16.51 -12.60 1.72
C ILE A 67 15.81 -13.33 0.59
N SER A 68 16.50 -13.34 -0.54
CA SER A 68 16.02 -13.93 -1.77
C SER A 68 17.13 -14.39 -2.69
N GLY A 69 16.83 -15.23 -3.68
CA GLY A 69 17.79 -15.42 -4.76
C GLY A 69 17.23 -15.70 -6.15
N SER A 70 18.06 -15.40 -7.15
CA SER A 70 17.71 -15.29 -8.56
C SER A 70 18.78 -15.79 -9.56
N ASP A 71 18.40 -15.89 -10.84
CA ASP A 71 19.25 -16.02 -12.04
C ASP A 71 19.54 -14.66 -12.71
N ASP A 72 20.59 -14.56 -13.53
CA ASP A 72 20.85 -13.43 -14.44
C ASP A 72 21.10 -13.95 -15.87
N SER A 73 20.39 -13.45 -16.89
CA SER A 73 20.49 -13.94 -18.29
C SER A 73 20.58 -12.86 -19.37
N ILE A 74 21.52 -11.92 -19.26
CA ILE A 74 22.17 -11.31 -20.45
C ILE A 74 23.69 -11.34 -20.27
N ASP A 75 24.35 -12.27 -20.99
CA ASP A 75 25.80 -12.43 -21.16
C ASP A 75 26.69 -12.70 -19.92
N SER A 76 26.16 -12.60 -18.69
CA SER A 76 26.84 -13.06 -17.47
C SER A 76 25.96 -14.02 -16.70
N ASN A 77 26.40 -15.26 -16.72
CA ASN A 77 25.90 -16.43 -16.05
C ASN A 77 26.00 -16.27 -14.49
N ASP A 78 25.48 -15.23 -13.82
CA ASP A 78 25.74 -15.01 -12.38
C ASP A 78 24.50 -15.27 -11.52
N ASN A 79 24.61 -16.07 -10.44
CA ASN A 79 23.56 -16.20 -9.43
C ASN A 79 23.69 -15.13 -8.37
N ILE A 80 22.59 -14.43 -8.11
CA ILE A 80 22.59 -13.35 -7.15
C ILE A 80 21.60 -13.67 -6.06
N ILE A 81 22.08 -13.73 -4.82
CA ILE A 81 21.23 -13.71 -3.64
C ILE A 81 21.29 -12.29 -3.10
N ARG A 82 20.19 -11.77 -2.55
CA ARG A 82 20.20 -10.44 -1.95
C ARG A 82 19.46 -10.45 -0.63
N GLY A 83 20.05 -9.76 0.35
CA GLY A 83 19.52 -9.59 1.71
C GLY A 83 19.24 -8.12 2.01
N TRP A 84 18.17 -7.85 2.74
CA TRP A 84 17.71 -6.50 3.07
C TRP A 84 17.24 -6.40 4.52
N ASP A 85 17.56 -5.29 5.17
CA ASP A 85 16.94 -4.84 6.43
C ASP A 85 15.50 -4.39 6.15
N ALA A 86 14.54 -4.92 6.89
CA ALA A 86 13.11 -4.72 6.65
C ALA A 86 12.57 -3.39 7.25
N GLU A 87 13.38 -2.62 7.98
CA GLU A 87 12.96 -1.36 8.64
C GLU A 87 13.61 -0.10 8.04
N THR A 88 14.73 -0.21 7.31
CA THR A 88 15.51 0.93 6.79
C THR A 88 16.05 0.69 5.36
N CYS A 89 15.58 1.46 4.37
CA CYS A 89 16.12 1.42 2.98
C CYS A 89 17.35 2.35 2.79
N PRO A 90 18.27 2.10 1.84
CA PRO A 90 18.81 0.83 1.36
C PRO A 90 20.34 0.76 1.62
N THR A 91 20.81 -0.33 2.23
CA THR A 91 22.13 -0.85 1.86
C THR A 91 21.83 -2.05 0.98
N VAL A 92 21.97 -1.89 -0.33
CA VAL A 92 21.98 -3.05 -1.24
C VAL A 92 23.18 -3.87 -0.83
N ILE A 93 22.97 -5.03 -0.21
CA ILE A 93 24.03 -6.01 -0.21
C ILE A 93 23.74 -7.09 -1.24
N ARG A 94 24.55 -7.00 -2.28
CA ARG A 94 24.62 -7.90 -3.42
C ARG A 94 25.36 -9.15 -2.96
N LEU A 95 24.64 -10.24 -2.71
CA LEU A 95 25.25 -11.55 -2.55
C LEU A 95 25.52 -12.16 -3.95
N SER A 96 26.39 -11.52 -4.75
CA SER A 96 26.89 -12.12 -5.99
C SER A 96 28.11 -12.99 -5.67
N GLY A 97 27.96 -14.31 -5.79
CA GLY A 97 29.11 -15.22 -5.90
C GLY A 97 29.44 -15.41 -7.38
N ASP A 98 30.71 -15.58 -7.72
CA ASP A 98 31.23 -15.61 -9.10
C ASP A 98 30.74 -16.79 -10.01
N ASP A 99 29.58 -17.45 -9.78
CA ASP A 99 29.09 -18.61 -10.58
C ASP A 99 27.54 -18.86 -10.58
N VAL A 100 27.06 -19.74 -11.47
CA VAL A 100 25.94 -19.62 -12.46
C VAL A 100 24.76 -20.66 -12.41
N SER A 101 23.51 -20.37 -11.96
CA SER A 101 22.29 -21.26 -12.04
C SER A 101 21.01 -20.96 -11.17
N PRO A 102 19.83 -21.46 -11.60
CA PRO A 102 18.53 -21.27 -10.93
C PRO A 102 18.44 -21.76 -9.47
N ILE A 103 17.96 -20.95 -8.53
CA ILE A 103 17.63 -21.42 -7.17
C ILE A 103 16.38 -22.31 -7.23
N THR A 104 16.26 -23.31 -6.38
CA THR A 104 15.17 -24.30 -6.47
C THR A 104 14.50 -24.56 -5.13
N SER A 105 15.11 -24.06 -4.05
CA SER A 105 14.56 -24.12 -2.70
C SER A 105 15.26 -23.13 -1.76
N PHE A 106 14.59 -22.71 -0.69
CA PHE A 106 15.11 -21.76 0.28
C PHE A 106 14.52 -21.95 1.66
N SER A 107 15.32 -21.60 2.67
CA SER A 107 14.92 -21.68 4.06
C SER A 107 15.68 -20.66 4.89
N LEU A 108 15.15 -20.33 6.07
CA LEU A 108 15.75 -19.40 7.00
C LEU A 108 16.08 -20.03 8.34
N SER A 109 17.14 -19.52 8.95
CA SER A 109 17.54 -19.97 10.26
C SER A 109 16.45 -19.62 11.27
N PRO A 110 16.26 -20.38 12.37
CA PRO A 110 15.22 -20.15 13.38
C PRO A 110 15.40 -18.89 14.24
N ASP A 111 16.55 -18.22 14.17
CA ASP A 111 16.79 -16.87 14.69
C ASP A 111 16.72 -15.79 13.60
N GLY A 112 16.87 -16.20 12.34
CA GLY A 112 16.67 -15.38 11.16
C GLY A 112 17.84 -14.57 10.71
N THR A 113 18.94 -14.66 11.42
CA THR A 113 20.20 -13.99 11.09
C THR A 113 20.86 -14.57 9.84
N ARG A 114 20.43 -15.74 9.36
CA ARG A 114 21.03 -16.43 8.21
C ARG A 114 19.99 -17.08 7.28
N ALA A 115 20.27 -17.08 5.99
CA ALA A 115 19.53 -17.87 4.98
C ALA A 115 20.34 -18.96 4.34
N VAL A 116 19.62 -19.95 3.82
CA VAL A 116 20.16 -20.96 2.93
C VAL A 116 19.34 -21.07 1.65
N SER A 117 20.06 -21.18 0.54
CA SER A 117 19.52 -21.39 -0.79
C SER A 117 20.08 -22.68 -1.40
N GLY A 118 19.23 -23.49 -2.00
CA GLY A 118 19.62 -24.60 -2.88
C GLY A 118 19.44 -24.20 -4.35
N SER A 119 20.36 -24.60 -5.22
CA SER A 119 20.36 -24.18 -6.62
C SER A 119 20.59 -25.32 -7.62
N SER A 120 20.30 -25.03 -8.88
CA SER A 120 20.42 -25.86 -10.07
C SER A 120 21.86 -25.99 -10.58
N ASP A 121 22.82 -25.23 -10.02
CA ASP A 121 24.28 -25.45 -10.18
C ASP A 121 24.77 -26.54 -9.24
N ASN A 122 23.85 -27.18 -8.52
CA ASN A 122 24.15 -28.24 -7.58
C ASN A 122 24.87 -27.74 -6.31
N THR A 123 24.84 -26.43 -6.05
CA THR A 123 25.46 -25.83 -4.87
C THR A 123 24.44 -25.28 -3.90
N ILE A 124 24.90 -25.13 -2.66
CA ILE A 124 24.17 -24.47 -1.59
C ILE A 124 24.99 -23.29 -1.11
N ARG A 125 24.33 -22.23 -0.70
CA ARG A 125 25.01 -21.03 -0.20
C ARG A 125 24.28 -20.54 1.04
N VAL A 126 25.04 -20.05 2.02
CA VAL A 126 24.54 -19.51 3.28
C VAL A 126 24.94 -18.05 3.37
N TRP A 127 23.96 -17.24 3.70
CA TRP A 127 24.01 -15.80 3.52
C TRP A 127 23.68 -15.14 4.84
N ASP A 128 24.36 -14.03 5.10
CA ASP A 128 24.03 -13.18 6.23
C ASP A 128 22.72 -12.46 5.89
N ALA A 129 21.74 -12.58 6.77
CA ALA A 129 20.42 -12.02 6.52
C ALA A 129 20.41 -10.50 6.53
N GLU A 130 21.24 -9.92 7.39
CA GLU A 130 21.34 -8.50 7.64
C GLU A 130 22.21 -7.81 6.61
N THR A 131 23.40 -8.36 6.43
CA THR A 131 24.44 -7.76 5.61
C THR A 131 24.48 -8.33 4.22
N GLY A 132 23.67 -9.32 3.83
CA GLY A 132 23.72 -9.86 2.48
C GLY A 132 25.17 -10.13 2.00
N GLU A 133 26.05 -10.61 2.88
CA GLU A 133 27.33 -11.18 2.49
C GLU A 133 27.27 -12.72 2.54
N LEU A 134 27.97 -13.37 1.61
CA LEU A 134 28.14 -14.82 1.63
C LEU A 134 28.94 -15.17 2.89
N VAL A 135 28.24 -15.68 3.90
CA VAL A 135 28.85 -16.13 5.14
C VAL A 135 29.63 -17.40 4.86
N ILE A 136 29.01 -18.31 4.09
CA ILE A 136 29.51 -19.66 3.81
C ILE A 136 29.04 -20.14 2.43
N GLY A 137 29.97 -20.58 1.57
CA GLY A 137 29.67 -21.17 0.26
C GLY A 137 30.62 -20.66 -0.85
N PRO A 138 30.44 -21.09 -2.11
CA PRO A 138 29.52 -22.14 -2.57
C PRO A 138 29.85 -23.50 -1.96
N LEU A 139 28.84 -24.13 -1.38
CA LEU A 139 28.91 -25.45 -0.80
C LEU A 139 28.74 -26.47 -1.91
N GLU A 140 29.88 -26.84 -2.49
CA GLU A 140 29.95 -27.81 -3.57
C GLU A 140 29.81 -29.23 -3.03
N GLY A 141 28.90 -29.98 -3.65
CA GLY A 141 28.70 -31.36 -3.26
C GLY A 141 27.67 -32.07 -4.12
N HIS A 142 26.53 -31.45 -4.39
CA HIS A 142 25.54 -32.09 -5.25
C HIS A 142 26.05 -32.12 -6.71
N THR A 143 25.48 -33.03 -7.50
CA THR A 143 25.82 -33.19 -8.93
C THR A 143 24.67 -32.86 -9.88
N ASN A 144 23.46 -32.61 -9.34
CA ASN A 144 22.26 -32.10 -10.03
C ASN A 144 21.52 -31.08 -9.12
N SER A 145 20.43 -30.49 -9.61
CA SER A 145 19.65 -29.45 -8.94
C SER A 145 19.19 -29.81 -7.53
N VAL A 146 19.13 -28.81 -6.64
CA VAL A 146 18.77 -28.97 -5.22
C VAL A 146 17.29 -28.62 -4.98
N ASN A 147 16.39 -29.58 -5.05
CA ASN A 147 14.93 -29.37 -4.99
C ASN A 147 14.38 -28.96 -3.61
N SER A 148 15.13 -29.19 -2.53
CA SER A 148 14.65 -28.93 -1.17
C SER A 148 15.81 -28.55 -0.26
N VAL A 149 15.68 -27.45 0.50
CA VAL A 149 16.59 -27.09 1.60
C VAL A 149 15.81 -26.69 2.85
N SER A 150 16.37 -26.97 4.03
CA SER A 150 15.76 -26.62 5.31
C SER A 150 16.81 -26.44 6.41
N PHE A 151 16.61 -25.49 7.32
CA PHE A 151 17.41 -25.36 8.54
C PHE A 151 16.96 -26.33 9.63
N SER A 152 17.91 -26.72 10.49
CA SER A 152 17.58 -27.39 11.74
C SER A 152 16.85 -26.44 12.70
N PRO A 153 16.03 -26.95 13.64
CA PRO A 153 15.28 -26.14 14.60
C PRO A 153 16.13 -25.25 15.52
N ASP A 154 17.43 -25.55 15.65
CA ASP A 154 18.40 -24.74 16.40
C ASP A 154 19.26 -23.82 15.50
N GLY A 155 19.05 -23.87 14.17
CA GLY A 155 19.77 -23.09 13.17
C GLY A 155 21.23 -23.49 12.97
N THR A 156 21.70 -24.57 13.59
CA THR A 156 23.11 -24.97 13.53
C THR A 156 23.45 -25.79 12.29
N ARG A 157 22.45 -26.39 11.64
CA ARG A 157 22.62 -27.27 10.48
C ARG A 157 21.64 -26.95 9.37
N ILE A 158 21.99 -27.39 8.18
CA ILE A 158 21.19 -27.30 6.96
C ILE A 158 21.07 -28.69 6.37
N VAL A 159 19.89 -29.05 5.86
CA VAL A 159 19.68 -30.22 5.01
C VAL A 159 19.37 -29.77 3.59
N SER A 160 19.89 -30.50 2.60
CA SER A 160 19.55 -30.34 1.20
C SER A 160 19.21 -31.67 0.54
N GLY A 161 18.20 -31.68 -0.33
CA GLY A 161 17.81 -32.80 -1.19
C GLY A 161 17.90 -32.40 -2.67
N SER A 162 18.37 -33.32 -3.51
CA SER A 162 18.72 -33.04 -4.91
C SER A 162 18.24 -34.12 -5.89
N ASP A 163 18.13 -33.71 -7.16
CA ASP A 163 17.99 -34.57 -8.34
C ASP A 163 19.14 -35.57 -8.52
N ASP A 164 20.26 -35.41 -7.80
CA ASP A 164 21.36 -36.37 -7.82
C ASP A 164 21.10 -37.62 -6.96
N SER A 165 19.88 -37.74 -6.42
CA SER A 165 19.44 -38.85 -5.56
C SER A 165 20.12 -38.88 -4.19
N THR A 166 20.79 -37.79 -3.77
CA THR A 166 21.44 -37.71 -2.46
C THR A 166 20.85 -36.60 -1.60
N LEU A 167 21.03 -36.73 -0.29
CA LEU A 167 20.89 -35.62 0.64
C LEU A 167 22.24 -35.25 1.24
N ARG A 168 22.38 -33.99 1.66
CA ARG A 168 23.59 -33.53 2.35
C ARG A 168 23.21 -32.72 3.59
N VAL A 169 24.04 -32.85 4.62
CA VAL A 169 23.92 -32.08 5.86
C VAL A 169 25.15 -31.21 6.00
N TRP A 170 24.90 -29.93 6.22
CA TRP A 170 25.92 -28.90 6.25
C TRP A 170 25.92 -28.22 7.61
N ASP A 171 27.10 -27.95 8.13
CA ASP A 171 27.23 -27.12 9.31
C ASP A 171 26.95 -25.67 8.89
N ALA A 172 25.95 -25.06 9.50
CA ALA A 172 25.49 -23.73 9.11
C ALA A 172 26.47 -22.62 9.52
N GLY A 173 27.53 -22.91 10.27
CA GLY A 173 28.55 -21.95 10.72
C GLY A 173 29.90 -22.07 10.00
N THR A 174 30.22 -23.23 9.42
CA THR A 174 31.49 -23.52 8.74
C THR A 174 31.31 -23.91 7.29
N GLY A 175 30.13 -24.41 6.91
CA GLY A 175 29.84 -24.90 5.56
C GLY A 175 30.42 -26.24 5.23
N GLU A 176 31.23 -26.81 6.10
CA GLU A 176 31.72 -28.15 5.89
C GLU A 176 30.52 -29.10 5.91
N THR A 177 30.51 -30.05 4.98
CA THR A 177 29.60 -31.19 5.07
C THR A 177 29.85 -31.85 6.41
N THR A 178 28.91 -31.73 7.35
CA THR A 178 29.06 -32.32 8.69
C THR A 178 29.12 -33.84 8.56
N ILE A 179 28.47 -34.37 7.52
CA ILE A 179 28.41 -35.78 7.21
C ILE A 179 28.63 -36.01 5.70
N TRP A 180 29.20 -37.17 5.35
CA TRP A 180 29.27 -37.64 3.96
C TRP A 180 27.87 -37.70 3.32
N PRO A 181 27.77 -37.66 1.97
CA PRO A 181 26.49 -37.64 1.27
C PRO A 181 25.61 -38.80 1.73
N LEU A 182 24.36 -38.49 2.06
CA LEU A 182 23.36 -39.45 2.47
C LEU A 182 22.90 -40.22 1.22
N GLU A 183 23.70 -41.20 0.85
CA GLU A 183 23.46 -42.06 -0.31
C GLU A 183 22.50 -43.19 0.07
N GLY A 184 21.40 -43.28 -0.67
CA GLY A 184 20.42 -44.35 -0.47
C GLY A 184 19.19 -44.23 -1.36
N HIS A 185 18.78 -43.02 -1.72
CA HIS A 185 17.77 -42.85 -2.75
C HIS A 185 18.34 -43.21 -4.13
N THR A 186 17.50 -43.75 -5.02
CA THR A 186 17.90 -44.16 -6.38
C THR A 186 17.37 -43.23 -7.47
N ASP A 187 16.63 -42.20 -7.09
CA ASP A 187 16.05 -41.17 -7.95
C ASP A 187 15.95 -39.85 -7.17
N SER A 188 15.56 -38.78 -7.86
CA SER A 188 15.46 -37.42 -7.34
C SER A 188 14.79 -37.32 -5.96
N VAL A 189 15.41 -36.58 -5.05
CA VAL A 189 14.83 -36.22 -3.75
C VAL A 189 13.97 -34.97 -3.94
N SER A 190 12.67 -35.11 -3.71
CA SER A 190 11.66 -34.06 -3.93
C SER A 190 11.43 -33.19 -2.69
N SER A 191 11.60 -33.77 -1.49
CA SER A 191 11.29 -33.08 -0.23
C SER A 191 12.17 -33.60 0.91
N ALA A 192 12.75 -32.69 1.69
CA ALA A 192 13.58 -33.01 2.84
C ALA A 192 13.30 -32.05 4.02
N SER A 193 13.25 -32.57 5.24
CA SER A 193 13.02 -31.74 6.44
C SER A 193 13.59 -32.36 7.71
N PHE A 194 13.97 -31.51 8.67
CA PHE A 194 14.42 -31.95 10.00
C PHE A 194 13.24 -32.38 10.88
N SER A 195 13.51 -33.28 11.82
CA SER A 195 12.63 -33.54 12.94
C SER A 195 12.54 -32.32 13.86
N PRO A 196 11.47 -32.15 14.65
CA PRO A 196 11.30 -31.00 15.55
C PRO A 196 12.41 -30.85 16.61
N ASN A 197 13.09 -31.95 16.96
CA ASN A 197 14.23 -31.96 17.88
C ASN A 197 15.59 -31.81 17.16
N GLY A 198 15.59 -31.74 15.82
CA GLY A 198 16.77 -31.63 14.97
C GLY A 198 17.63 -32.89 14.86
N ILE A 199 17.29 -33.99 15.53
CA ILE A 199 18.14 -35.19 15.62
C ILE A 199 18.06 -36.03 14.33
N CYS A 200 16.93 -35.99 13.62
CA CYS A 200 16.70 -36.79 12.43
C CYS A 200 16.32 -35.92 11.24
N ILE A 201 16.48 -36.46 10.04
CA ILE A 201 16.05 -35.87 8.78
C ILE A 201 15.13 -36.86 8.09
N VAL A 202 14.01 -36.40 7.54
CA VAL A 202 13.14 -37.20 6.66
C VAL A 202 13.30 -36.74 5.22
N SER A 203 13.30 -37.68 4.29
CA SER A 203 13.34 -37.42 2.85
C SER A 203 12.33 -38.24 2.07
N GLY A 204 11.67 -37.62 1.10
CA GLY A 204 10.83 -38.26 0.09
C GLY A 204 11.48 -38.17 -1.29
N SER A 205 11.32 -39.22 -2.09
CA SER A 205 11.96 -39.32 -3.40
C SER A 205 11.03 -39.87 -4.48
N SER A 206 11.37 -39.54 -5.73
CA SER A 206 10.82 -40.16 -6.93
C SER A 206 11.06 -41.67 -7.02
N ASP A 207 11.99 -42.22 -6.21
CA ASP A 207 12.24 -43.66 -6.14
C ASP A 207 11.18 -44.46 -5.36
N THR A 208 10.07 -43.81 -4.98
CA THR A 208 8.92 -44.36 -4.24
C THR A 208 9.18 -44.63 -2.75
N THR A 209 10.35 -44.27 -2.23
CA THR A 209 10.72 -44.53 -0.84
C THR A 209 10.81 -43.27 0.00
N ILE A 210 10.67 -43.45 1.31
CA ILE A 210 10.97 -42.43 2.31
C ILE A 210 12.12 -42.94 3.16
N ARG A 211 13.02 -42.06 3.57
CA ARG A 211 14.15 -42.42 4.44
C ARG A 211 14.24 -41.45 5.60
N VAL A 212 14.68 -41.97 6.74
CA VAL A 212 15.05 -41.19 7.92
C VAL A 212 16.52 -41.38 8.19
N TRP A 213 17.20 -40.27 8.34
CA TRP A 213 18.63 -40.20 8.50
C TRP A 213 18.95 -39.61 9.87
N ASP A 214 19.99 -40.12 10.49
CA ASP A 214 20.54 -39.54 11.70
C ASP A 214 21.26 -38.26 11.30
N ALA A 215 20.87 -37.13 11.88
CA ALA A 215 21.41 -35.84 11.46
C ALA A 215 22.86 -35.62 11.94
N ASP A 216 23.41 -36.48 12.80
CA ASP A 216 24.80 -36.40 13.31
C ASP A 216 25.76 -37.39 12.60
N THR A 217 25.27 -38.59 12.28
CA THR A 217 26.07 -39.69 11.70
C THR A 217 25.77 -39.93 10.22
N GLY A 218 24.60 -39.48 9.73
CA GLY A 218 24.11 -39.71 8.37
C GLY A 218 23.80 -41.16 8.04
N GLU A 219 23.88 -42.04 9.03
CA GLU A 219 23.39 -43.39 8.85
C GLU A 219 21.86 -43.35 8.69
N THR A 220 21.33 -44.15 7.78
CA THR A 220 19.89 -44.35 7.70
C THR A 220 19.43 -44.97 9.02
N VAL A 221 18.75 -44.19 9.86
CA VAL A 221 18.13 -44.67 11.10
C VAL A 221 16.97 -45.59 10.74
N ILE A 222 16.20 -45.18 9.72
CA ILE A 222 15.01 -45.88 9.27
C ILE A 222 14.87 -45.78 7.75
N GLY A 223 14.64 -46.92 7.10
CA GLY A 223 14.30 -47.00 5.69
C GLY A 223 15.24 -47.89 4.88
N PRO A 224 15.00 -48.04 3.56
CA PRO A 224 13.92 -47.40 2.79
C PRO A 224 12.54 -47.84 3.28
N LEU A 225 11.69 -46.86 3.56
CA LEU A 225 10.28 -47.08 3.89
C LEU A 225 9.55 -47.39 2.60
N GLU A 226 9.56 -48.67 2.25
CA GLU A 226 8.92 -49.17 1.04
C GLU A 226 7.42 -49.29 1.24
N GLY A 227 6.68 -48.85 0.24
CA GLY A 227 5.24 -49.04 0.24
C GLY A 227 4.52 -48.24 -0.82
N HIS A 228 4.98 -47.03 -1.13
CA HIS A 228 4.42 -46.27 -2.24
C HIS A 228 4.75 -46.94 -3.58
N THR A 229 3.88 -46.80 -4.57
CA THR A 229 4.09 -47.38 -5.92
C THR A 229 4.46 -46.33 -6.98
N HIS A 230 4.56 -45.07 -6.58
CA HIS A 230 4.98 -43.95 -7.41
C HIS A 230 5.72 -42.90 -6.56
N SER A 231 6.20 -41.83 -7.19
CA SER A 231 6.97 -40.75 -6.56
C SER A 231 6.31 -40.23 -5.28
N VAL A 232 7.12 -39.97 -4.26
CA VAL A 232 6.70 -39.29 -3.03
C VAL A 232 7.01 -37.82 -3.20
N ASN A 233 6.00 -36.94 -3.15
CA ASN A 233 6.19 -35.51 -3.44
C ASN A 233 6.29 -34.66 -2.17
N SER A 234 5.61 -35.07 -1.10
CA SER A 234 5.57 -34.30 0.14
C SER A 234 5.76 -35.22 1.33
N VAL A 235 6.72 -34.88 2.20
CA VAL A 235 6.96 -35.55 3.49
C VAL A 235 7.04 -34.54 4.62
N SER A 236 6.50 -34.90 5.78
CA SER A 236 6.60 -34.05 6.97
C SER A 236 6.63 -34.88 8.25
N TYR A 237 7.35 -34.40 9.24
CA TYR A 237 7.22 -34.87 10.62
C TYR A 237 5.91 -34.35 11.24
N SER A 238 5.39 -35.11 12.20
CA SER A 238 4.44 -34.58 13.17
C SER A 238 5.17 -33.59 14.10
N PRO A 239 4.48 -32.55 14.60
CA PRO A 239 5.05 -31.58 15.54
C PRO A 239 5.68 -32.20 16.81
N ASP A 240 5.17 -33.35 17.27
CA ASP A 240 5.73 -34.11 18.40
C ASP A 240 6.94 -34.98 18.02
N GLY A 241 7.28 -35.07 16.73
CA GLY A 241 8.39 -35.84 16.17
C GLY A 241 8.20 -37.35 16.15
N THR A 242 7.03 -37.86 16.55
CA THR A 242 6.78 -39.32 16.70
C THR A 242 6.35 -40.02 15.43
N ARG A 243 5.83 -39.26 14.44
CA ARG A 243 5.28 -39.80 13.19
C ARG A 243 5.79 -39.02 11.99
N ILE A 244 5.75 -39.69 10.84
CA ILE A 244 6.03 -39.12 9.52
C ILE A 244 4.80 -39.34 8.64
N VAL A 245 4.39 -38.33 7.90
CA VAL A 245 3.36 -38.42 6.86
C VAL A 245 4.00 -38.27 5.49
N SER A 246 3.50 -39.04 4.52
CA SER A 246 3.94 -38.96 3.13
C SER A 246 2.76 -38.96 2.16
N GLY A 247 2.80 -38.04 1.18
CA GLY A 247 1.87 -37.97 0.05
C GLY A 247 2.57 -38.37 -1.24
N SER A 248 1.88 -39.13 -2.09
CA SER A 248 2.48 -39.74 -3.29
C SER A 248 1.56 -39.71 -4.51
N PHE A 249 2.20 -39.83 -5.66
CA PHE A 249 1.57 -40.05 -6.96
C PHE A 249 0.85 -41.39 -7.11
N ASP A 250 0.94 -42.29 -6.13
CA ASP A 250 0.12 -43.49 -6.09
C ASP A 250 -1.30 -43.27 -5.52
N ASN A 251 -1.69 -42.01 -5.31
CA ASN A 251 -2.97 -41.57 -4.76
C ASN A 251 -3.15 -41.88 -3.26
N THR A 252 -2.11 -42.34 -2.57
CA THR A 252 -2.19 -42.74 -1.15
C THR A 252 -1.40 -41.79 -0.26
N ILE A 253 -1.87 -41.67 0.98
CA ILE A 253 -1.09 -41.07 2.07
C ILE A 253 -0.69 -42.18 3.02
N ARG A 254 0.50 -42.10 3.61
CA ARG A 254 0.99 -43.10 4.56
C ARG A 254 1.53 -42.44 5.81
N ILE A 255 1.37 -43.14 6.93
CA ILE A 255 1.87 -42.72 8.23
C ILE A 255 2.87 -43.75 8.72
N TRP A 256 4.03 -43.26 9.09
CA TRP A 256 5.16 -44.06 9.52
C TRP A 256 5.54 -43.67 10.94
N ASP A 257 5.94 -44.67 11.70
CA ASP A 257 6.47 -44.47 13.04
C ASP A 257 7.88 -43.91 12.90
N ALA A 258 8.13 -42.73 13.44
CA ALA A 258 9.40 -42.04 13.27
C ALA A 258 10.56 -42.70 14.02
N GLU A 259 10.30 -43.67 14.91
CA GLU A 259 11.32 -44.41 15.67
C GLU A 259 11.60 -45.80 15.07
N THR A 260 10.58 -46.50 14.60
CA THR A 260 10.68 -47.89 14.14
C THR A 260 10.60 -48.04 12.63
N GLY A 261 10.11 -47.01 11.92
CA GLY A 261 9.84 -47.07 10.48
C GLY A 261 8.71 -47.98 10.07
N LYS A 262 8.05 -48.60 11.04
CA LYS A 262 6.89 -49.39 10.73
C LYS A 262 5.80 -48.45 10.31
N ARG A 263 5.14 -48.82 9.23
CA ARG A 263 3.89 -48.18 8.85
C ARG A 263 2.91 -48.30 10.03
N VAL A 264 2.56 -47.18 10.64
CA VAL A 264 1.60 -47.09 11.76
C VAL A 264 0.20 -47.35 11.22
N LEU A 265 -0.10 -46.75 10.06
CA LEU A 265 -1.39 -46.87 9.40
C LEU A 265 -1.23 -47.15 7.90
N GLY A 266 -2.09 -48.03 7.37
CA GLY A 266 -2.12 -48.47 5.98
C GLY A 266 -2.20 -47.31 4.97
N PRO A 267 -2.07 -47.57 3.66
CA PRO A 267 -2.33 -46.52 2.67
C PRO A 267 -3.73 -45.97 2.95
N LEU A 268 -3.77 -44.67 3.24
CA LEU A 268 -4.98 -43.91 3.41
C LEU A 268 -5.58 -43.76 2.01
N GLU A 269 -6.38 -44.75 1.64
CA GLU A 269 -7.02 -44.85 0.34
C GLU A 269 -8.34 -44.06 0.36
N GLY A 270 -8.46 -43.11 -0.55
CA GLY A 270 -9.65 -42.28 -0.68
C GLY A 270 -9.53 -41.26 -1.80
N HIS A 271 -8.32 -40.73 -2.05
CA HIS A 271 -8.07 -39.95 -3.25
C HIS A 271 -8.07 -40.83 -4.50
N ILE A 272 -8.66 -40.32 -5.58
CA ILE A 272 -8.77 -41.03 -6.87
C ILE A 272 -7.71 -40.57 -7.89
N SER A 273 -6.92 -39.56 -7.53
CA SER A 273 -5.78 -39.02 -8.26
C SER A 273 -4.63 -38.73 -7.28
N LEU A 274 -3.51 -38.24 -7.80
CA LEU A 274 -2.28 -38.09 -7.02
C LEU A 274 -2.41 -37.11 -5.85
N VAL A 275 -1.61 -37.32 -4.80
CA VAL A 275 -1.58 -36.46 -3.62
C VAL A 275 -0.36 -35.56 -3.71
N GLU A 276 -0.60 -34.25 -3.79
CA GLU A 276 0.45 -33.24 -3.99
C GLU A 276 1.00 -32.74 -2.65
N SER A 277 0.11 -32.46 -1.70
CA SER A 277 0.45 -31.81 -0.44
C SER A 277 -0.17 -32.53 0.74
N VAL A 278 0.63 -32.72 1.81
CA VAL A 278 0.21 -33.34 3.07
C VAL A 278 0.77 -32.57 4.26
N SER A 279 -0.02 -32.42 5.33
CA SER A 279 0.42 -31.73 6.54
C SER A 279 -0.28 -32.25 7.80
N PHE A 280 0.41 -32.16 8.94
CA PHE A 280 -0.14 -32.48 10.26
C PHE A 280 -0.77 -31.26 10.92
N SER A 281 -1.82 -31.48 11.72
CA SER A 281 -2.26 -30.48 12.69
C SER A 281 -1.24 -30.32 13.82
N LEU A 282 -1.20 -29.15 14.45
CA LEU A 282 -0.26 -28.85 15.54
C LEU A 282 -0.40 -29.81 16.74
N ASP A 283 -1.64 -30.26 17.01
CA ASP A 283 -1.97 -31.24 18.04
C ASP A 283 -1.62 -32.70 17.66
N CYS A 284 -1.08 -32.93 16.47
CA CYS A 284 -0.72 -34.23 15.89
C CYS A 284 -1.89 -35.21 15.71
N THR A 285 -3.13 -34.82 15.94
CA THR A 285 -4.29 -35.74 15.88
C THR A 285 -4.85 -35.93 14.47
N ARG A 286 -4.60 -34.98 13.58
CA ARG A 286 -5.20 -34.92 12.24
C ARG A 286 -4.15 -34.71 11.16
N ILE A 287 -4.48 -35.21 9.96
CA ILE A 287 -3.72 -34.98 8.74
C ILE A 287 -4.66 -34.38 7.71
N VAL A 288 -4.18 -33.40 6.95
CA VAL A 288 -4.86 -32.85 5.78
C VAL A 288 -4.09 -33.23 4.52
N SER A 289 -4.82 -33.55 3.46
CA SER A 289 -4.25 -33.86 2.14
C SER A 289 -4.98 -33.13 1.02
N GLY A 290 -4.22 -32.60 0.07
CA GLY A 290 -4.69 -32.02 -1.19
C GLY A 290 -4.30 -32.90 -2.37
N SER A 291 -5.22 -33.08 -3.33
CA SER A 291 -5.05 -33.99 -4.45
C SER A 291 -5.51 -33.38 -5.78
N TRP A 292 -4.97 -33.93 -6.86
CA TRP A 292 -5.41 -33.66 -8.23
C TRP A 292 -6.79 -34.27 -8.54
N ASP A 293 -7.46 -34.90 -7.58
CA ASP A 293 -8.87 -35.29 -7.72
C ASP A 293 -9.86 -34.18 -7.34
N TYR A 294 -9.33 -32.97 -7.11
CA TYR A 294 -10.06 -31.75 -6.75
C TYR A 294 -10.61 -31.75 -5.33
N THR A 295 -10.25 -32.76 -4.52
CA THR A 295 -10.76 -32.90 -3.16
C THR A 295 -9.68 -32.70 -2.12
N ILE A 296 -10.12 -32.27 -0.93
CA ILE A 296 -9.32 -32.28 0.29
C ILE A 296 -9.89 -33.34 1.23
N ARG A 297 -9.02 -34.01 1.98
CA ARG A 297 -9.44 -35.00 2.99
C ARG A 297 -8.75 -34.75 4.31
N ILE A 298 -9.49 -34.98 5.39
CA ILE A 298 -8.97 -34.97 6.76
C ILE A 298 -8.99 -36.39 7.27
N TRP A 299 -7.84 -36.83 7.77
CA TRP A 299 -7.62 -38.18 8.27
C TRP A 299 -7.34 -38.12 9.76
N ASP A 300 -7.89 -39.07 10.49
CA ASP A 300 -7.51 -39.30 11.86
C ASP A 300 -6.11 -39.93 11.87
N ALA A 301 -5.16 -39.27 12.53
CA ALA A 301 -3.77 -39.69 12.48
C ALA A 301 -3.48 -40.94 13.34
N GLU A 302 -4.44 -41.43 14.15
CA GLU A 302 -4.30 -42.61 15.02
C GLU A 302 -4.96 -43.86 14.45
N THR A 303 -6.10 -43.71 13.78
CA THR A 303 -6.92 -44.78 13.19
C THR A 303 -6.79 -44.89 11.67
N GLY A 304 -6.38 -43.81 10.99
CA GLY A 304 -6.28 -43.73 9.53
C GLY A 304 -7.64 -43.70 8.82
N GLU A 305 -8.73 -43.55 9.57
CA GLU A 305 -10.04 -43.36 8.98
C GLU A 305 -10.17 -41.91 8.48
N THR A 306 -10.86 -41.71 7.36
CA THR A 306 -11.25 -40.37 6.93
C THR A 306 -12.21 -39.79 7.98
N MET A 307 -11.77 -38.75 8.70
CA MET A 307 -12.62 -38.03 9.65
C MET A 307 -13.63 -37.16 8.92
N VAL A 308 -13.16 -36.45 7.90
CA VAL A 308 -13.93 -35.44 7.18
C VAL A 308 -13.50 -35.45 5.71
N GLY A 309 -14.49 -35.46 4.81
CA GLY A 309 -14.29 -35.43 3.37
C GLY A 309 -14.80 -36.69 2.64
N PRO A 310 -14.74 -36.71 1.30
CA PRO A 310 -14.08 -35.72 0.44
C PRO A 310 -14.72 -34.34 0.55
N LEU A 311 -13.89 -33.33 0.79
CA LEU A 311 -14.29 -31.93 0.76
C LEU A 311 -14.39 -31.53 -0.71
N GLU A 312 -15.62 -31.52 -1.22
CA GLU A 312 -15.93 -31.21 -2.61
C GLU A 312 -16.27 -29.71 -2.72
N GLY A 313 -15.58 -29.02 -3.63
CA GLY A 313 -15.82 -27.60 -3.88
C GLY A 313 -14.84 -26.98 -4.88
N HIS A 314 -13.59 -27.46 -4.94
CA HIS A 314 -12.69 -27.09 -6.01
C HIS A 314 -13.08 -27.76 -7.33
N THR A 315 -12.86 -27.07 -8.44
CA THR A 315 -13.18 -27.56 -9.80
C THR A 315 -11.96 -28.02 -10.58
N ASP A 316 -10.76 -27.86 -10.02
CA ASP A 316 -9.47 -28.29 -10.58
C ASP A 316 -8.50 -28.74 -9.46
N TRP A 317 -7.25 -29.09 -9.80
CA TRP A 317 -6.27 -29.70 -8.89
C TRP A 317 -6.08 -28.92 -7.59
N VAL A 318 -6.01 -29.60 -6.45
CA VAL A 318 -5.62 -28.99 -5.18
C VAL A 318 -4.11 -29.13 -5.03
N THR A 319 -3.42 -28.01 -5.09
CA THR A 319 -1.95 -27.90 -5.16
C THR A 319 -1.32 -27.79 -3.77
N SER A 320 -2.01 -27.12 -2.83
CA SER A 320 -1.50 -26.87 -1.48
C SER A 320 -2.60 -26.86 -0.43
N VAL A 321 -2.30 -27.41 0.75
CA VAL A 321 -3.19 -27.44 1.92
C VAL A 321 -2.43 -27.17 3.21
N SER A 322 -3.05 -26.48 4.16
CA SER A 322 -2.46 -26.22 5.48
C SER A 322 -3.50 -26.07 6.58
N PHE A 323 -3.14 -26.43 7.82
CA PHE A 323 -3.95 -26.20 9.01
C PHE A 323 -3.73 -24.82 9.59
N SER A 324 -4.77 -24.24 10.19
CA SER A 324 -4.60 -23.08 11.06
C SER A 324 -3.81 -23.45 12.33
N PRO A 325 -3.13 -22.50 13.00
CA PRO A 325 -2.34 -22.76 14.20
C PRO A 325 -3.13 -23.39 15.36
N ASP A 326 -4.41 -23.03 15.48
CA ASP A 326 -5.35 -23.61 16.46
C ASP A 326 -5.94 -24.97 16.01
N GLY A 327 -5.64 -25.40 14.78
CA GLY A 327 -6.14 -26.62 14.14
C GLY A 327 -7.63 -26.61 13.84
N THR A 328 -8.36 -25.51 14.01
CA THR A 328 -9.82 -25.49 13.82
C THR A 328 -10.21 -25.37 12.35
N ARG A 329 -9.34 -24.82 11.51
CA ARG A 329 -9.59 -24.53 10.10
C ARG A 329 -8.50 -25.13 9.20
N ILE A 330 -8.86 -25.30 7.93
CA ILE A 330 -7.94 -25.69 6.85
C ILE A 330 -8.07 -24.67 5.73
N VAL A 331 -6.95 -24.34 5.10
CA VAL A 331 -6.90 -23.57 3.86
C VAL A 331 -6.43 -24.46 2.72
N SER A 332 -7.04 -24.29 1.54
CA SER A 332 -6.63 -24.96 0.31
C SER A 332 -6.50 -23.98 -0.85
N GLY A 333 -5.45 -24.15 -1.65
CA GLY A 333 -5.25 -23.49 -2.95
C GLY A 333 -5.42 -24.49 -4.09
N SER A 334 -5.95 -24.03 -5.22
CA SER A 334 -6.24 -24.89 -6.36
C SER A 334 -5.94 -24.23 -7.69
N SER A 335 -5.70 -25.08 -8.70
CA SER A 335 -5.62 -24.71 -10.10
C SER A 335 -6.93 -24.19 -10.70
N ASP A 336 -8.04 -24.20 -9.95
CA ASP A 336 -9.28 -23.52 -10.33
C ASP A 336 -9.28 -22.01 -10.05
N ASN A 337 -8.12 -21.48 -9.68
CA ASN A 337 -7.86 -20.09 -9.33
C ASN A 337 -8.50 -19.63 -8.02
N THR A 338 -9.04 -20.55 -7.20
CA THR A 338 -9.71 -20.21 -5.96
C THR A 338 -8.98 -20.71 -4.73
N ILE A 339 -9.24 -20.05 -3.60
CA ILE A 339 -8.85 -20.51 -2.28
C ILE A 339 -10.10 -20.80 -1.46
N ARG A 340 -10.05 -21.82 -0.61
CA ARG A 340 -11.17 -22.18 0.27
C ARG A 340 -10.69 -22.41 1.70
N ILE A 341 -11.52 -21.99 2.65
CA ILE A 341 -11.33 -22.26 4.08
C ILE A 341 -12.41 -23.22 4.53
N TRP A 342 -11.98 -24.29 5.19
CA TRP A 342 -12.84 -25.39 5.63
C TRP A 342 -12.81 -25.50 7.15
N ASP A 343 -13.94 -25.85 7.73
CA ASP A 343 -14.01 -26.23 9.14
C ASP A 343 -13.40 -27.63 9.26
N ALA A 344 -12.36 -27.76 10.07
CA ALA A 344 -11.61 -29.00 10.16
C ALA A 344 -12.37 -30.12 10.90
N LYS A 345 -13.56 -29.85 11.44
CA LYS A 345 -14.41 -30.80 12.17
C LYS A 345 -15.67 -31.19 11.38
N THR A 346 -16.33 -30.24 10.72
CA THR A 346 -17.55 -30.50 9.95
C THR A 346 -17.26 -30.74 8.47
N GLY A 347 -16.15 -30.18 7.95
CA GLY A 347 -15.86 -30.19 6.53
C GLY A 347 -16.68 -29.21 5.72
N GLU A 348 -17.47 -28.37 6.38
CA GLU A 348 -18.19 -27.32 5.68
C GLU A 348 -17.21 -26.21 5.31
N THR A 349 -17.40 -25.61 4.13
CA THR A 349 -16.68 -24.39 3.77
C THR A 349 -17.07 -23.29 4.75
N VAL A 350 -16.13 -22.83 5.57
CA VAL A 350 -16.31 -21.70 6.50
C VAL A 350 -16.27 -20.41 5.72
N VAL A 351 -15.37 -20.34 4.73
CA VAL A 351 -15.15 -19.14 3.91
C VAL A 351 -14.71 -19.57 2.50
N GLY A 352 -15.34 -19.00 1.47
CA GLY A 352 -15.00 -19.22 0.06
C GLY A 352 -16.13 -19.75 -0.82
N PRO A 353 -15.94 -19.85 -2.14
CA PRO A 353 -14.67 -19.68 -2.85
C PRO A 353 -14.15 -18.24 -2.79
N LEU A 354 -12.87 -18.11 -2.45
CA LEU A 354 -12.14 -16.85 -2.49
C LEU A 354 -11.67 -16.64 -3.92
N GLU A 355 -12.42 -15.84 -4.64
CA GLU A 355 -12.15 -15.49 -6.04
C GLU A 355 -11.31 -14.21 -6.08
N GLY A 356 -10.26 -14.26 -6.88
CA GLY A 356 -9.35 -13.13 -7.04
C GLY A 356 -8.17 -13.49 -7.92
N HIS A 357 -7.56 -14.65 -7.72
CA HIS A 357 -6.50 -15.08 -8.64
C HIS A 357 -7.08 -15.34 -10.03
N THR A 358 -6.33 -14.97 -11.07
CA THR A 358 -6.72 -15.13 -12.48
C THR A 358 -6.09 -16.36 -13.14
N SER A 359 -5.28 -17.10 -12.39
CA SER A 359 -4.58 -18.34 -12.76
C SER A 359 -4.42 -19.26 -11.53
N SER A 360 -3.78 -20.42 -11.71
CA SER A 360 -3.67 -21.49 -10.70
C SER A 360 -3.06 -20.99 -9.40
N VAL A 361 -3.65 -21.32 -8.26
CA VAL A 361 -3.06 -21.04 -6.94
C VAL A 361 -2.17 -22.22 -6.58
N ASN A 362 -0.87 -21.99 -6.37
CA ASN A 362 0.12 -23.05 -6.18
C ASN A 362 0.44 -23.31 -4.70
N PHE A 363 0.38 -22.28 -3.85
CA PHE A 363 0.69 -22.41 -2.44
C PHE A 363 -0.28 -21.61 -1.57
N VAL A 364 -0.57 -22.13 -0.38
CA VAL A 364 -1.37 -21.44 0.65
C VAL A 364 -0.85 -21.72 2.05
N SER A 365 -0.90 -20.72 2.94
CA SER A 365 -0.52 -20.90 4.35
C SER A 365 -1.26 -19.94 5.27
N PHE A 366 -1.45 -20.34 6.53
CA PHE A 366 -1.95 -19.45 7.58
C PHE A 366 -0.81 -18.66 8.24
N SER A 367 -1.13 -17.46 8.72
CA SER A 367 -0.29 -16.73 9.66
C SER A 367 -0.22 -17.47 11.01
N SER A 368 0.82 -17.21 11.80
CA SER A 368 1.06 -17.85 13.11
C SER A 368 0.00 -17.52 14.16
N ASP A 369 -0.70 -16.40 14.02
CA ASP A 369 -1.88 -16.02 14.82
C ASP A 369 -3.21 -16.58 14.28
N GLY A 370 -3.18 -17.20 13.08
CA GLY A 370 -4.34 -17.80 12.41
C GLY A 370 -5.38 -16.79 11.89
N THR A 371 -5.10 -15.48 11.93
CA THR A 371 -6.06 -14.46 11.50
C THR A 371 -6.01 -14.21 9.98
N ARG A 372 -4.93 -14.66 9.32
CA ARG A 372 -4.66 -14.40 7.90
C ARG A 372 -4.23 -15.64 7.15
N ILE A 373 -4.38 -15.58 5.84
CA ILE A 373 -3.97 -16.60 4.88
C ILE A 373 -3.15 -15.93 3.81
N VAL A 374 -2.05 -16.51 3.34
CA VAL A 374 -1.38 -16.12 2.08
C VAL A 374 -1.67 -17.16 1.02
N SER A 375 -1.70 -16.73 -0.23
CA SER A 375 -1.74 -17.57 -1.42
C SER A 375 -0.77 -17.06 -2.48
N GLY A 376 -0.05 -17.94 -3.18
CA GLY A 376 0.74 -17.60 -4.36
C GLY A 376 0.15 -18.27 -5.59
N SER A 377 0.18 -17.60 -6.75
CA SER A 377 -0.49 -18.07 -7.97
C SER A 377 0.30 -17.80 -9.25
N ASP A 378 0.06 -18.64 -10.26
CA ASP A 378 0.48 -18.51 -11.67
C ASP A 378 -0.03 -17.24 -12.37
N ASP A 379 -0.73 -16.35 -11.66
CA ASP A 379 -1.24 -15.10 -12.21
C ASP A 379 -0.36 -13.89 -11.94
N ASP A 380 0.88 -14.16 -11.53
CA ASP A 380 1.91 -13.17 -11.18
C ASP A 380 1.60 -12.44 -9.87
N THR A 381 0.77 -13.06 -9.03
CA THR A 381 0.32 -12.42 -7.80
C THR A 381 0.34 -13.36 -6.63
N ILE A 382 0.68 -12.79 -5.48
CA ILE A 382 0.39 -13.39 -4.20
C ILE A 382 -0.81 -12.69 -3.64
N ARG A 383 -1.67 -13.34 -2.89
CA ARG A 383 -2.74 -12.67 -2.17
C ARG A 383 -2.63 -13.05 -0.72
N VAL A 384 -3.31 -12.29 0.10
CA VAL A 384 -3.41 -12.57 1.52
C VAL A 384 -4.85 -12.33 1.88
N TRP A 385 -5.42 -13.05 2.82
CA TRP A 385 -6.86 -13.10 2.99
C TRP A 385 -7.14 -13.05 4.46
N ASN A 386 -8.23 -12.38 4.81
CA ASN A 386 -8.70 -12.39 6.17
C ASN A 386 -9.31 -13.78 6.36
N ALA A 387 -8.77 -14.55 7.30
CA ALA A 387 -9.19 -15.93 7.49
C ALA A 387 -10.63 -16.06 8.05
N GLU A 388 -11.20 -14.98 8.58
CA GLU A 388 -12.55 -14.94 9.15
C GLU A 388 -13.58 -14.39 8.15
N MET A 389 -13.23 -13.36 7.38
CA MET A 389 -14.15 -12.69 6.46
C MET A 389 -14.04 -13.17 5.01
N GLY A 390 -12.93 -13.82 4.63
CA GLY A 390 -12.65 -14.22 3.25
C GLY A 390 -12.33 -13.08 2.31
N LYS A 391 -12.32 -11.86 2.81
CA LYS A 391 -11.93 -10.73 2.02
C LYS A 391 -10.43 -10.61 2.03
N THR A 392 -9.93 -10.11 0.94
CA THR A 392 -8.59 -9.63 0.86
C THR A 392 -8.36 -8.48 1.90
N VAL A 393 -7.58 -8.71 2.99
CA VAL A 393 -6.88 -7.72 3.90
C VAL A 393 -6.07 -6.54 3.26
N THR A 394 -5.95 -6.45 1.94
CA THR A 394 -5.41 -5.30 1.18
C THR A 394 -6.34 -5.14 0.04
N GLY A 395 -6.53 -3.90 -0.37
CA GLY A 395 -7.28 -3.60 -1.57
C GLY A 395 -6.67 -4.30 -2.78
N GLN A 396 -7.26 -5.43 -3.18
CA GLN A 396 -8.11 -5.32 -4.35
C GLN A 396 -9.45 -4.83 -3.85
N LEU A 397 -9.52 -3.52 -3.69
CA LEU A 397 -10.62 -2.85 -4.33
C LEU A 397 -10.30 -3.08 -5.81
N GLU A 398 -11.16 -3.79 -6.54
CA GLU A 398 -11.25 -3.60 -8.00
C GLU A 398 -11.77 -2.19 -8.30
N ASP A 399 -11.22 -1.18 -7.63
CA ASP A 399 -11.44 0.19 -8.01
C ASP A 399 -10.10 0.56 -8.63
N GLU A 400 -10.02 0.48 -9.96
CA GLU A 400 -9.15 1.41 -10.67
C GLU A 400 -9.48 2.79 -10.09
N PHE A 401 -8.60 3.27 -9.21
CA PHE A 401 -8.80 4.49 -8.47
C PHE A 401 -8.65 5.64 -9.46
N ASP A 402 -9.79 6.12 -9.90
CA ASP A 402 -9.91 7.08 -10.96
C ASP A 402 -10.03 8.51 -10.36
N TRP A 403 -10.18 9.52 -11.21
CA TRP A 403 -10.02 10.94 -10.86
C TRP A 403 -10.81 11.34 -9.61
N VAL A 404 -10.18 12.13 -8.74
CA VAL A 404 -10.85 12.69 -7.55
C VAL A 404 -11.49 14.01 -7.97
N TYR A 405 -12.82 14.11 -7.96
CA TYR A 405 -13.52 15.34 -8.36
C TYR A 405 -13.78 16.29 -7.20
N SER A 406 -14.01 15.76 -6.00
CA SER A 406 -14.39 16.56 -4.84
C SER A 406 -13.79 16.02 -3.56
N VAL A 407 -13.28 16.94 -2.73
CA VAL A 407 -12.77 16.65 -1.39
C VAL A 407 -13.33 17.63 -0.36
N SER A 408 -13.55 17.20 0.87
CA SER A 408 -13.98 18.08 1.96
C SER A 408 -13.53 17.56 3.33
N PHE A 409 -13.18 18.46 4.24
CA PHE A 409 -12.89 18.12 5.64
C PHE A 409 -14.18 17.92 6.44
N SER A 410 -14.13 17.05 7.44
CA SER A 410 -15.13 17.01 8.50
C SER A 410 -15.05 18.28 9.37
N PRO A 411 -16.14 18.68 10.04
CA PRO A 411 -16.16 19.90 10.86
C PRO A 411 -15.16 19.93 12.01
N ASP A 412 -14.74 18.76 12.51
CA ASP A 412 -13.72 18.60 13.53
C ASP A 412 -12.28 18.53 12.96
N GLY A 413 -12.13 18.47 11.63
CA GLY A 413 -10.85 18.42 10.93
C GLY A 413 -10.13 17.08 11.01
N THR A 414 -10.74 16.04 11.58
CA THR A 414 -10.11 14.73 11.78
C THR A 414 -10.24 13.82 10.56
N ARG A 415 -11.23 14.08 9.70
CA ARG A 415 -11.56 13.24 8.53
C ARG A 415 -11.66 14.04 7.25
N ILE A 416 -11.42 13.39 6.12
CA ILE A 416 -11.66 13.92 4.77
C ILE A 416 -12.64 13.01 4.06
N VAL A 417 -13.60 13.55 3.33
CA VAL A 417 -14.45 12.78 2.39
C VAL A 417 -14.03 13.09 0.96
N SER A 418 -14.01 12.07 0.10
CA SER A 418 -13.69 12.17 -1.32
C SER A 418 -14.75 11.51 -2.20
N GLY A 419 -15.13 12.17 -3.29
CA GLY A 419 -15.89 11.59 -4.40
C GLY A 419 -14.99 11.43 -5.63
N SER A 420 -15.09 10.28 -6.28
CA SER A 420 -14.22 9.87 -7.40
C SER A 420 -14.99 9.39 -8.63
N ASP A 421 -14.29 9.28 -9.75
CA ASP A 421 -14.82 8.81 -11.05
C ASP A 421 -15.28 7.34 -11.00
N ASP A 422 -14.73 6.56 -10.08
CA ASP A 422 -15.12 5.16 -9.81
C ASP A 422 -16.50 4.98 -9.12
N ASN A 423 -17.31 6.04 -9.07
CA ASN A 423 -18.66 6.07 -8.47
C ASN A 423 -18.70 5.91 -6.94
N ILE A 424 -17.53 5.88 -6.28
CA ILE A 424 -17.42 5.53 -4.86
C ILE A 424 -17.08 6.76 -4.03
N ILE A 425 -17.68 6.84 -2.84
CA ILE A 425 -17.29 7.81 -1.81
C ILE A 425 -16.45 7.13 -0.74
N ARG A 426 -15.42 7.83 -0.27
CA ARG A 426 -14.50 7.33 0.78
C ARG A 426 -14.26 8.41 1.82
N VAL A 427 -14.07 7.97 3.05
CA VAL A 427 -13.72 8.82 4.20
C VAL A 427 -12.38 8.38 4.73
N TRP A 428 -11.48 9.34 4.85
CA TRP A 428 -10.09 9.18 5.23
C TRP A 428 -9.87 9.78 6.61
N ASP A 429 -9.02 9.16 7.42
CA ASP A 429 -8.45 9.80 8.59
C ASP A 429 -7.30 10.74 8.18
N VAL A 430 -7.28 11.94 8.75
CA VAL A 430 -6.29 12.97 8.42
C VAL A 430 -4.93 12.69 9.04
N GLU A 431 -4.87 11.97 10.15
CA GLU A 431 -3.64 11.67 10.89
C GLU A 431 -2.95 10.42 10.35
N THR A 432 -3.72 9.34 10.12
CA THR A 432 -3.18 8.07 9.62
C THR A 432 -3.15 7.99 8.08
N GLY A 433 -4.02 8.75 7.42
CA GLY A 433 -4.21 8.67 5.98
C GLY A 433 -4.90 7.41 5.48
N GLU A 434 -5.52 6.66 6.38
CA GLU A 434 -6.25 5.44 6.06
C GLU A 434 -7.73 5.71 5.77
N ILE A 435 -8.37 4.84 5.00
CA ILE A 435 -9.82 4.89 4.80
C ILE A 435 -10.48 4.37 6.07
N VAL A 436 -11.18 5.25 6.80
CA VAL A 436 -11.95 4.88 7.99
C VAL A 436 -13.36 4.43 7.65
N ILE A 437 -13.95 4.95 6.56
CA ILE A 437 -15.29 4.58 6.11
C ILE A 437 -15.33 4.52 4.58
N GLY A 438 -15.78 3.39 4.05
CA GLY A 438 -15.90 3.15 2.61
C GLY A 438 -15.39 1.76 2.20
N PRO A 439 -15.59 1.36 0.93
CA PRO A 439 -16.21 2.12 -0.16
C PRO A 439 -17.73 2.28 0.02
N LEU A 440 -18.22 3.52 -0.06
CA LEU A 440 -19.66 3.82 -0.04
C LEU A 440 -20.21 3.69 -1.46
N GLY A 441 -20.63 2.48 -1.81
CA GLY A 441 -21.24 2.18 -3.11
C GLY A 441 -22.73 2.50 -3.14
N GLY A 442 -23.20 3.07 -4.25
CA GLY A 442 -24.62 3.28 -4.50
C GLY A 442 -24.92 4.24 -5.65
N HIS A 443 -23.99 5.13 -5.99
CA HIS A 443 -24.06 5.85 -7.26
C HIS A 443 -23.72 4.92 -8.43
N THR A 444 -24.33 5.18 -9.59
CA THR A 444 -24.09 4.38 -10.81
C THR A 444 -23.18 5.08 -11.82
N ASP A 445 -22.75 6.29 -11.51
CA ASP A 445 -21.87 7.14 -12.32
C ASP A 445 -21.03 8.03 -11.39
N LEU A 446 -20.07 8.77 -11.95
CA LEU A 446 -19.02 9.48 -11.22
C LEU A 446 -19.58 10.40 -10.12
N VAL A 447 -18.87 10.48 -8.99
CA VAL A 447 -19.25 11.33 -7.86
C VAL A 447 -18.56 12.68 -7.97
N THR A 448 -19.30 13.67 -8.46
CA THR A 448 -18.82 15.02 -8.75
C THR A 448 -18.61 15.88 -7.51
N SER A 449 -19.39 15.66 -6.44
CA SER A 449 -19.42 16.55 -5.27
C SER A 449 -19.74 15.78 -4.00
N VAL A 450 -19.00 16.08 -2.93
CA VAL A 450 -19.22 15.51 -1.58
C VAL A 450 -19.06 16.57 -0.50
N SER A 451 -19.83 16.46 0.58
CA SER A 451 -19.70 17.34 1.75
C SER A 451 -20.19 16.66 3.02
N PHE A 452 -19.55 16.97 4.16
CA PHE A 452 -20.10 16.65 5.48
C PHE A 452 -21.26 17.59 5.84
N SER A 453 -22.15 17.12 6.71
CA SER A 453 -23.08 17.97 7.46
C SER A 453 -22.33 18.80 8.51
N PRO A 454 -22.88 19.96 8.95
CA PRO A 454 -22.21 20.83 9.91
C PRO A 454 -21.89 20.19 11.28
N ASP A 455 -22.65 19.16 11.66
CA ASP A 455 -22.43 18.36 12.87
C ASP A 455 -21.50 17.14 12.64
N GLY A 456 -21.10 16.88 11.39
CA GLY A 456 -20.21 15.79 11.00
C GLY A 456 -20.83 14.39 11.05
N THR A 457 -22.14 14.28 11.26
CA THR A 457 -22.84 12.99 11.40
C THR A 457 -23.29 12.39 10.06
N CYS A 458 -23.43 13.21 9.03
CA CYS A 458 -23.86 12.81 7.70
C CYS A 458 -22.89 13.30 6.62
N ILE A 459 -22.91 12.61 5.48
CA ILE A 459 -22.24 13.00 4.23
C ILE A 459 -23.31 13.12 3.16
N VAL A 460 -23.25 14.16 2.32
CA VAL A 460 -24.08 14.26 1.11
C VAL A 460 -23.19 14.12 -0.11
N SER A 461 -23.69 13.41 -1.12
CA SER A 461 -23.02 13.21 -2.41
C SER A 461 -23.94 13.51 -3.58
N GLY A 462 -23.38 14.10 -4.64
CA GLY A 462 -24.01 14.32 -5.93
C GLY A 462 -23.20 13.61 -7.02
N SER A 463 -23.89 13.11 -8.04
CA SER A 463 -23.30 12.29 -9.08
C SER A 463 -23.84 12.62 -10.47
N SER A 464 -23.09 12.22 -11.50
CA SER A 464 -23.55 12.21 -12.89
C SER A 464 -24.68 11.21 -13.17
N ASP A 465 -25.05 10.38 -12.19
CA ASP A 465 -26.26 9.55 -12.27
C ASP A 465 -27.57 10.35 -12.05
N ASN A 466 -27.46 11.68 -11.94
CA ASN A 466 -28.54 12.65 -11.71
C ASN A 466 -29.16 12.58 -10.29
N THR A 467 -28.56 11.80 -9.38
CA THR A 467 -29.08 11.60 -8.02
C THR A 467 -28.21 12.25 -6.95
N ILE A 468 -28.83 12.48 -5.81
CA ILE A 468 -28.17 12.89 -4.57
C ILE A 468 -28.40 11.82 -3.52
N ARG A 469 -27.40 11.53 -2.70
CA ARG A 469 -27.50 10.57 -1.59
C ARG A 469 -26.94 11.17 -0.31
N VAL A 470 -27.52 10.76 0.82
CA VAL A 470 -27.07 11.09 2.16
C VAL A 470 -26.65 9.82 2.87
N TRP A 471 -25.47 9.85 3.47
CA TRP A 471 -24.81 8.72 4.11
C TRP A 471 -24.52 9.05 5.56
N ASP A 472 -24.53 8.02 6.39
CA ASP A 472 -24.15 8.11 7.77
C ASP A 472 -22.62 8.17 7.83
N ALA A 473 -22.09 9.24 8.43
CA ALA A 473 -20.67 9.52 8.45
C ALA A 473 -19.92 8.69 9.48
N GLU A 474 -20.55 7.75 10.21
CA GLU A 474 -19.86 6.85 11.16
C GLU A 474 -19.88 5.40 10.67
N THR A 475 -21.01 4.97 10.10
CA THR A 475 -21.26 3.59 9.66
C THR A 475 -21.13 3.41 8.15
N GLY A 476 -21.23 4.48 7.37
CA GLY A 476 -21.30 4.43 5.91
C GLY A 476 -22.65 3.96 5.34
N GLY A 477 -23.65 3.73 6.20
CA GLY A 477 -24.99 3.36 5.73
C GLY A 477 -25.67 4.50 4.98
N THR A 478 -26.46 4.21 3.94
CA THR A 478 -27.32 5.23 3.32
C THR A 478 -28.41 5.67 4.31
N VAL A 479 -28.47 6.95 4.64
CA VAL A 479 -29.51 7.57 5.48
C VAL A 479 -30.69 7.98 4.63
N ILE A 480 -30.45 8.66 3.50
CA ILE A 480 -31.48 9.16 2.58
C ILE A 480 -31.02 8.98 1.13
N GLY A 481 -31.94 8.56 0.26
CA GLY A 481 -31.75 8.56 -1.19
C GLY A 481 -31.95 7.19 -1.84
N PRO A 482 -31.83 7.12 -3.19
CA PRO A 482 -31.47 8.22 -4.08
C PRO A 482 -32.55 9.32 -4.15
N LEU A 483 -32.14 10.58 -4.04
CA LEU A 483 -33.01 11.74 -4.24
C LEU A 483 -33.08 12.04 -5.74
N GLU A 484 -34.25 11.78 -6.32
CA GLU A 484 -34.50 11.97 -7.74
C GLU A 484 -35.20 13.32 -8.01
N GLY A 485 -34.69 14.07 -8.98
CA GLY A 485 -35.36 15.28 -9.43
C GLY A 485 -34.62 16.02 -10.52
N HIS A 486 -33.29 16.09 -10.45
CA HIS A 486 -32.47 16.62 -11.54
C HIS A 486 -32.59 15.73 -12.78
N THR A 487 -32.52 16.35 -13.96
CA THR A 487 -32.63 15.62 -15.24
C THR A 487 -31.29 15.37 -15.92
N ASP A 488 -30.21 15.87 -15.34
CA ASP A 488 -28.83 15.77 -15.82
C ASP A 488 -27.86 15.80 -14.61
N SER A 489 -26.56 15.66 -14.86
CA SER A 489 -25.52 15.48 -13.85
C SER A 489 -25.62 16.50 -12.73
N VAL A 490 -25.52 16.06 -11.48
CA VAL A 490 -25.44 16.96 -10.32
C VAL A 490 -23.96 17.32 -10.17
N ASN A 491 -23.60 18.60 -10.24
CA ASN A 491 -22.20 19.04 -10.21
C ASN A 491 -21.73 19.51 -8.82
N SER A 492 -22.66 19.96 -7.98
CA SER A 492 -22.34 20.51 -6.67
C SER A 492 -23.50 20.26 -5.71
N VAL A 493 -23.16 19.80 -4.50
CA VAL A 493 -24.12 19.54 -3.43
C VAL A 493 -23.53 19.89 -2.06
N LEU A 494 -24.32 20.55 -1.21
CA LEU A 494 -23.91 20.99 0.13
C LEU A 494 -25.07 20.97 1.11
N PHE A 495 -24.76 20.77 2.39
CA PHE A 495 -25.69 21.09 3.48
C PHE A 495 -25.73 22.58 3.76
N SER A 496 -26.89 23.04 4.24
CA SER A 496 -27.05 24.35 4.87
C SER A 496 -26.31 24.41 6.22
N PRO A 497 -25.94 25.60 6.71
CA PRO A 497 -25.21 25.75 7.97
C PRO A 497 -25.93 25.21 9.21
N ASP A 498 -27.26 25.11 9.18
CA ASP A 498 -28.06 24.50 10.25
C ASP A 498 -28.26 22.99 10.08
N GLY A 499 -27.81 22.43 8.96
CA GLY A 499 -27.92 21.01 8.61
C GLY A 499 -29.31 20.55 8.19
N LEU A 500 -30.30 21.45 8.11
CA LEU A 500 -31.71 21.09 7.87
C LEU A 500 -32.09 20.99 6.39
N ARG A 501 -31.30 21.63 5.53
CA ARG A 501 -31.51 21.66 4.07
C ARG A 501 -30.27 21.23 3.32
N ILE A 502 -30.47 20.68 2.13
CA ILE A 502 -29.44 20.39 1.13
C ILE A 502 -29.71 21.24 -0.11
N VAL A 503 -28.68 21.82 -0.71
CA VAL A 503 -28.75 22.51 -2.01
C VAL A 503 -27.95 21.74 -3.05
N SER A 504 -28.46 21.68 -4.29
CA SER A 504 -27.79 21.05 -5.42
C SER A 504 -27.85 21.89 -6.69
N GLY A 505 -26.76 21.93 -7.44
CA GLY A 505 -26.67 22.51 -8.79
C GLY A 505 -26.35 21.45 -9.84
N SER A 506 -26.93 21.56 -11.03
CA SER A 506 -26.87 20.51 -12.07
C SER A 506 -26.65 21.07 -13.47
N ASP A 507 -26.21 20.19 -14.37
CA ASP A 507 -26.18 20.39 -15.82
C ASP A 507 -27.56 20.69 -16.43
N ASP A 508 -28.66 20.36 -15.74
CA ASP A 508 -30.01 20.72 -16.14
C ASP A 508 -30.32 22.23 -16.03
N SER A 509 -29.31 23.05 -15.70
CA SER A 509 -29.38 24.50 -15.53
C SER A 509 -30.26 24.97 -14.35
N THR A 510 -30.64 24.06 -13.46
CA THR A 510 -31.45 24.36 -12.27
C THR A 510 -30.67 24.17 -10.97
N ILE A 511 -31.14 24.85 -9.94
CA ILE A 511 -30.72 24.61 -8.55
C ILE A 511 -31.93 24.04 -7.81
N ARG A 512 -31.71 23.04 -6.96
CA ARG A 512 -32.77 22.43 -6.15
C ARG A 512 -32.41 22.48 -4.67
N MET A 513 -33.45 22.52 -3.85
CA MET A 513 -33.33 22.51 -2.41
C MET A 513 -34.19 21.39 -1.84
N TRP A 514 -33.59 20.65 -0.91
CA TRP A 514 -34.12 19.41 -0.36
C TRP A 514 -34.11 19.52 1.16
N ASN A 515 -35.12 18.91 1.79
CA ASN A 515 -35.11 18.73 3.22
C ASN A 515 -34.10 17.64 3.58
N ALA A 516 -33.17 17.94 4.49
CA ALA A 516 -32.08 17.03 4.86
C ALA A 516 -32.52 15.84 5.73
N GLU A 517 -33.73 15.85 6.28
CA GLU A 517 -34.28 14.75 7.10
C GLU A 517 -35.20 13.83 6.29
N THR A 518 -36.02 14.40 5.39
CA THR A 518 -37.01 13.62 4.62
C THR A 518 -36.57 13.32 3.19
N GLY A 519 -35.64 14.10 2.62
CA GLY A 519 -35.28 14.01 1.21
C GLY A 519 -36.28 14.65 0.25
N GLU A 520 -37.36 15.26 0.75
CA GLU A 520 -38.37 15.90 -0.12
C GLU A 520 -37.87 17.26 -0.64
N THR A 521 -38.22 17.61 -1.88
CA THR A 521 -37.94 18.94 -2.43
C THR A 521 -38.73 20.00 -1.67
N GLU A 522 -38.06 21.00 -1.10
CA GLU A 522 -38.73 22.05 -0.32
C GLU A 522 -39.50 23.02 -1.22
N MET A 523 -39.04 23.21 -2.45
CA MET A 523 -39.63 24.14 -3.40
C MET A 523 -39.41 23.74 -4.85
N ARG A 524 -39.98 24.55 -5.77
CA ARG A 524 -39.76 24.37 -7.21
C ARG A 524 -38.29 24.66 -7.56
N PRO A 525 -37.74 24.04 -8.61
CA PRO A 525 -36.37 24.31 -9.05
C PRO A 525 -36.16 25.81 -9.29
N LEU A 526 -35.01 26.32 -8.86
CA LEU A 526 -34.62 27.71 -9.07
C LEU A 526 -34.10 27.83 -10.51
N GLU A 527 -34.89 28.48 -11.36
CA GLU A 527 -34.60 28.68 -12.78
C GLU A 527 -34.07 30.10 -13.01
N GLY A 528 -33.00 30.22 -13.81
CA GLY A 528 -32.47 31.53 -14.22
C GLY A 528 -31.10 31.50 -14.89
N HIS A 529 -30.30 30.48 -14.61
CA HIS A 529 -29.11 30.20 -15.41
C HIS A 529 -29.48 29.64 -16.78
N THR A 530 -28.63 29.91 -17.78
CA THR A 530 -28.88 29.49 -19.18
C THR A 530 -28.09 28.25 -19.59
N HIS A 531 -27.13 27.83 -18.77
CA HIS A 531 -26.28 26.66 -18.92
C HIS A 531 -26.08 26.00 -17.54
N SER A 532 -25.35 24.88 -17.51
CA SER A 532 -25.01 24.12 -16.31
C SER A 532 -24.66 24.97 -15.10
N VAL A 533 -25.15 24.57 -13.94
CA VAL A 533 -24.74 25.13 -12.65
C VAL A 533 -23.62 24.26 -12.10
N ASN A 534 -22.41 24.80 -12.05
CA ASN A 534 -21.21 24.02 -11.71
C ASN A 534 -20.93 24.03 -10.21
N SER A 535 -21.34 25.10 -9.51
CA SER A 535 -21.07 25.25 -8.07
C SER A 535 -22.18 26.03 -7.39
N VAL A 536 -22.55 25.59 -6.20
CA VAL A 536 -23.48 26.28 -5.30
C VAL A 536 -22.84 26.45 -3.93
N SER A 537 -23.24 27.48 -3.17
CA SER A 537 -22.75 27.72 -1.81
C SER A 537 -23.77 28.49 -0.98
N PHE A 538 -24.03 28.03 0.25
CA PHE A 538 -24.87 28.76 1.21
C PHE A 538 -24.12 29.95 1.83
N SER A 539 -24.86 31.03 2.11
CA SER A 539 -24.36 32.06 3.03
C SER A 539 -24.22 31.49 4.45
N PRO A 540 -23.31 32.01 5.28
CA PRO A 540 -23.10 31.51 6.65
C PRO A 540 -24.34 31.58 7.55
N ASP A 541 -25.27 32.50 7.26
CA ASP A 541 -26.56 32.64 7.95
C ASP A 541 -27.65 31.72 7.40
N GLY A 542 -27.37 30.95 6.33
CA GLY A 542 -28.30 30.03 5.68
C GLY A 542 -29.44 30.70 4.89
N THR A 543 -29.46 32.03 4.78
CA THR A 543 -30.58 32.77 4.16
C THR A 543 -30.45 32.93 2.65
N ARG A 544 -29.24 32.80 2.12
CA ARG A 544 -28.93 32.99 0.70
C ARG A 544 -28.14 31.80 0.14
N VAL A 545 -28.30 31.56 -1.15
CA VAL A 545 -27.46 30.63 -1.93
C VAL A 545 -26.80 31.41 -3.05
N SER A 546 -25.51 31.20 -3.29
CA SER A 546 -24.81 31.67 -4.47
C SER A 546 -24.63 30.52 -5.45
N SER A 547 -24.68 30.80 -6.75
CA SER A 547 -24.48 29.81 -7.80
C SER A 547 -23.59 30.34 -8.90
N GLY A 548 -22.60 29.54 -9.30
CA GLY A 548 -21.74 29.79 -10.46
C GLY A 548 -22.11 28.86 -11.62
N SER A 549 -22.17 29.40 -12.83
CA SER A 549 -22.64 28.66 -14.01
C SER A 549 -21.68 28.74 -15.18
N SER A 550 -21.79 27.73 -16.03
CA SER A 550 -21.27 27.68 -17.39
C SER A 550 -21.72 28.83 -18.29
N ASP A 551 -22.74 29.60 -17.90
CA ASP A 551 -23.12 30.83 -18.62
C ASP A 551 -22.21 32.04 -18.33
N GLY A 552 -21.17 31.87 -17.51
CA GLY A 552 -20.19 32.90 -17.15
C GLY A 552 -20.70 33.87 -16.09
N THR A 553 -21.86 33.61 -15.50
CA THR A 553 -22.48 34.49 -14.49
C THR A 553 -22.58 33.81 -13.13
N ILE A 554 -22.69 34.65 -12.11
CA ILE A 554 -23.01 34.23 -10.73
C ILE A 554 -24.36 34.82 -10.35
N ARG A 555 -25.18 34.06 -9.63
CA ARG A 555 -26.46 34.53 -9.08
C ARG A 555 -26.52 34.27 -7.59
N VAL A 556 -27.28 35.10 -6.88
CA VAL A 556 -27.59 34.93 -5.45
C VAL A 556 -29.10 34.83 -5.29
N TRP A 557 -29.54 33.80 -4.59
CA TRP A 557 -30.93 33.41 -4.41
C TRP A 557 -31.31 33.54 -2.95
N ASP A 558 -32.55 33.93 -2.69
CA ASP A 558 -33.13 33.89 -1.36
C ASP A 558 -33.66 32.48 -1.09
N VAL A 559 -33.29 31.91 0.06
CA VAL A 559 -33.62 30.51 0.42
C VAL A 559 -35.11 30.33 0.71
N GLU A 560 -35.80 31.36 1.22
CA GLU A 560 -37.21 31.25 1.60
C GLU A 560 -38.16 31.42 0.40
N THR A 561 -37.81 32.30 -0.53
CA THR A 561 -38.64 32.67 -1.67
C THR A 561 -38.20 32.01 -2.98
N GLY A 562 -36.92 31.65 -3.08
CA GLY A 562 -36.30 31.12 -4.31
C GLY A 562 -36.10 32.16 -5.41
N GLU A 563 -36.33 33.43 -5.10
CA GLU A 563 -36.12 34.50 -6.06
C GLU A 563 -34.64 34.91 -6.11
N THR A 564 -34.16 35.32 -7.30
CA THR A 564 -32.83 35.91 -7.42
C THR A 564 -32.81 37.27 -6.73
N VAL A 565 -32.00 37.41 -5.67
CA VAL A 565 -31.81 38.67 -4.94
C VAL A 565 -30.74 39.53 -5.62
N ILE A 566 -29.67 38.89 -6.10
CA ILE A 566 -28.52 39.56 -6.73
C ILE A 566 -28.10 38.79 -7.98
N GLY A 567 -27.85 39.52 -9.07
CA GLY A 567 -27.32 38.98 -10.32
C GLY A 567 -28.30 39.10 -11.51
N PRO A 568 -27.89 38.63 -12.70
CA PRO A 568 -26.62 37.95 -12.97
C PRO A 568 -25.39 38.87 -12.76
N LEU A 569 -24.39 38.38 -12.04
CA LEU A 569 -23.11 39.05 -11.85
C LEU A 569 -22.24 38.77 -13.06
N GLU A 570 -22.07 39.78 -13.91
CA GLU A 570 -21.27 39.69 -15.13
C GLU A 570 -19.85 40.20 -14.89
N GLY A 571 -18.87 39.45 -15.36
CA GLY A 571 -17.47 39.90 -15.32
C GLY A 571 -16.48 38.85 -15.76
N HIS A 572 -16.74 37.56 -15.47
CA HIS A 572 -15.97 36.47 -16.05
C HIS A 572 -16.21 36.38 -17.56
N THR A 573 -15.16 36.02 -18.31
CA THR A 573 -15.25 35.90 -19.77
C THR A 573 -15.47 34.46 -20.24
N ASP A 574 -15.48 33.51 -19.31
CA ASP A 574 -15.68 32.09 -19.55
C ASP A 574 -16.47 31.46 -18.37
N LEU A 575 -16.69 30.15 -18.41
CA LEU A 575 -17.48 29.37 -17.45
C LEU A 575 -17.02 29.63 -16.00
N VAL A 576 -17.96 29.78 -15.07
CA VAL A 576 -17.67 29.85 -13.64
C VAL A 576 -17.75 28.45 -13.06
N THR A 577 -16.64 27.98 -12.48
CA THR A 577 -16.46 26.60 -12.01
C THR A 577 -16.74 26.44 -10.53
N SER A 578 -16.41 27.45 -9.73
CA SER A 578 -16.49 27.39 -8.28
C SER A 578 -16.90 28.74 -7.71
N VAL A 579 -17.81 28.72 -6.73
CA VAL A 579 -18.24 29.89 -5.96
C VAL A 579 -18.27 29.57 -4.48
N SER A 580 -17.97 30.56 -3.64
CA SER A 580 -18.04 30.40 -2.19
C SER A 580 -18.30 31.73 -1.47
N PHE A 581 -19.11 31.70 -0.41
CA PHE A 581 -19.27 32.85 0.49
C PHE A 581 -18.10 32.96 1.46
N SER A 582 -17.75 34.19 1.83
CA SER A 582 -16.87 34.42 2.98
C SER A 582 -17.55 34.00 4.29
N PRO A 583 -16.80 33.61 5.33
CA PRO A 583 -17.35 33.22 6.63
C PRO A 583 -18.19 34.31 7.32
N ASP A 584 -17.97 35.58 6.99
CA ASP A 584 -18.76 36.72 7.47
C ASP A 584 -19.99 37.03 6.59
N GLY A 585 -20.17 36.32 5.46
CA GLY A 585 -21.27 36.48 4.51
C GLY A 585 -21.24 37.77 3.69
N THR A 586 -20.17 38.57 3.79
CA THR A 586 -20.07 39.89 3.14
C THR A 586 -19.49 39.84 1.73
N ARG A 587 -18.81 38.74 1.38
CA ARG A 587 -18.13 38.57 0.10
C ARG A 587 -18.48 37.23 -0.54
N ILE A 588 -18.40 37.20 -1.86
CA ILE A 588 -18.44 35.98 -2.67
C ILE A 588 -17.14 35.91 -3.45
N ILE A 589 -16.52 34.73 -3.52
CA ILE A 589 -15.41 34.46 -4.43
C ILE A 589 -15.88 33.57 -5.57
N SER A 590 -15.24 33.72 -6.72
CA SER A 590 -15.47 32.86 -7.88
C SER A 590 -14.18 32.54 -8.63
N GLY A 591 -14.02 31.28 -9.03
CA GLY A 591 -13.02 30.79 -9.96
C GLY A 591 -13.63 30.51 -11.33
N SER A 592 -12.84 30.66 -12.39
CA SER A 592 -13.32 30.53 -13.77
C SER A 592 -12.28 29.96 -14.73
N PHE A 593 -12.78 29.43 -15.84
CA PHE A 593 -12.01 29.06 -17.03
C PHE A 593 -11.36 30.27 -17.74
N ASP A 594 -11.64 31.51 -17.32
CA ASP A 594 -10.88 32.68 -17.78
C ASP A 594 -9.52 32.86 -17.07
N ASN A 595 -9.09 31.87 -16.29
CA ASN A 595 -7.86 31.83 -15.48
C ASN A 595 -7.84 32.83 -14.31
N THR A 596 -8.97 33.50 -14.02
CA THR A 596 -9.03 34.53 -12.97
C THR A 596 -9.88 34.09 -11.78
N ILE A 597 -9.57 34.69 -10.63
CA ILE A 597 -10.42 34.66 -9.44
C ILE A 597 -11.01 36.04 -9.25
N ARG A 598 -12.28 36.13 -8.86
CA ARG A 598 -12.93 37.42 -8.57
C ARG A 598 -13.55 37.43 -7.20
N ILE A 599 -13.56 38.61 -6.59
CA ILE A 599 -14.19 38.89 -5.29
C ILE A 599 -15.33 39.88 -5.53
N TRP A 600 -16.52 39.51 -5.07
CA TRP A 600 -17.76 40.26 -5.21
C TRP A 600 -18.26 40.65 -3.83
N ASP A 601 -18.84 41.84 -3.74
CA ASP A 601 -19.59 42.27 -2.58
C ASP A 601 -20.94 41.54 -2.56
N ALA A 602 -21.21 40.78 -1.50
CA ALA A 602 -22.36 39.90 -1.39
C ALA A 602 -23.70 40.63 -1.22
N GLU A 603 -23.69 41.95 -1.02
CA GLU A 603 -24.90 42.77 -0.84
C GLU A 603 -25.24 43.55 -2.11
N THR A 604 -24.22 44.05 -2.81
CA THR A 604 -24.38 44.91 -3.98
C THR A 604 -24.10 44.21 -5.30
N GLY A 605 -23.44 43.04 -5.28
CA GLY A 605 -23.03 42.32 -6.48
C GLY A 605 -21.86 42.94 -7.24
N LYS A 606 -21.22 43.98 -6.71
CA LYS A 606 -20.12 44.66 -7.41
C LYS A 606 -18.80 43.93 -7.18
N THR A 607 -17.93 43.92 -8.20
CA THR A 607 -16.55 43.49 -8.02
C THR A 607 -15.84 44.40 -7.03
N MET A 608 -15.22 43.82 -6.00
CA MET A 608 -14.53 44.60 -4.96
C MET A 608 -13.14 45.07 -5.41
N MET A 609 -12.51 44.32 -6.31
CA MET A 609 -11.18 44.63 -6.83
C MET A 609 -10.99 44.09 -8.25
N ARG A 610 -9.80 44.30 -8.81
CA ARG A 610 -9.42 43.73 -10.10
C ARG A 610 -9.37 42.20 -10.01
N PRO A 611 -9.58 41.48 -11.13
CA PRO A 611 -9.42 40.02 -11.15
C PRO A 611 -8.04 39.62 -10.62
N LEU A 612 -8.00 38.57 -9.82
CA LEU A 612 -6.76 38.01 -9.32
C LEU A 612 -6.16 37.15 -10.44
N GLU A 613 -5.03 37.61 -10.98
CA GLU A 613 -4.31 36.97 -12.06
C GLU A 613 -3.03 36.34 -11.50
N GLY A 614 -2.78 35.07 -11.83
CA GLY A 614 -1.56 34.39 -11.41
C GLY A 614 -1.51 32.91 -11.78
N HIS A 615 -2.65 32.24 -11.90
CA HIS A 615 -2.72 30.92 -12.55
C HIS A 615 -2.50 31.06 -14.06
N ILE A 616 -1.81 30.07 -14.65
CA ILE A 616 -1.51 30.06 -16.09
C ILE A 616 -2.51 29.22 -16.90
N SER A 617 -3.44 28.56 -16.22
CA SER A 617 -4.52 27.77 -16.77
C SER A 617 -5.81 27.97 -15.95
N LEU A 618 -6.85 27.23 -16.29
CA LEU A 618 -8.21 27.37 -15.77
C LEU A 618 -8.23 27.23 -14.25
N VAL A 619 -9.02 28.04 -13.54
CA VAL A 619 -9.22 27.89 -12.10
C VAL A 619 -10.45 27.01 -11.87
N ASN A 620 -10.28 25.86 -11.22
CA ASN A 620 -11.37 24.89 -11.06
C ASN A 620 -12.07 24.99 -9.70
N SER A 621 -11.33 25.33 -8.64
CA SER A 621 -11.86 25.36 -7.28
C SER A 621 -11.27 26.53 -6.50
N VAL A 622 -12.13 27.20 -5.73
CA VAL A 622 -11.73 28.29 -4.81
C VAL A 622 -12.45 28.15 -3.47
N SER A 623 -11.77 28.51 -2.38
CA SER A 623 -12.37 28.52 -1.04
C SER A 623 -11.78 29.61 -0.15
N PHE A 624 -12.56 30.14 0.78
CA PHE A 624 -12.08 31.06 1.82
C PHE A 624 -11.48 30.27 2.99
N SER A 625 -10.48 30.84 3.65
CA SER A 625 -10.07 30.37 4.96
C SER A 625 -11.18 30.61 6.00
N PRO A 626 -11.24 29.83 7.10
CA PRO A 626 -12.27 29.96 8.13
C PRO A 626 -12.35 31.36 8.78
N ASP A 627 -11.24 32.10 8.81
CA ASP A 627 -11.18 33.48 9.30
C ASP A 627 -11.51 34.54 8.22
N GLY A 628 -11.71 34.11 6.97
CA GLY A 628 -11.99 34.94 5.80
C GLY A 628 -10.82 35.81 5.33
N THR A 629 -9.61 35.64 5.88
CA THR A 629 -8.46 36.49 5.55
C THR A 629 -7.73 36.02 4.29
N ARG A 630 -7.84 34.74 3.94
CA ARG A 630 -7.16 34.11 2.80
C ARG A 630 -8.14 33.42 1.86
N ILE A 631 -7.69 33.24 0.63
CA ILE A 631 -8.37 32.46 -0.41
C ILE A 631 -7.39 31.37 -0.88
N VAL A 632 -7.85 30.14 -1.03
CA VAL A 632 -7.12 29.07 -1.72
C VAL A 632 -7.72 28.86 -3.11
N SER A 633 -6.88 28.57 -4.10
CA SER A 633 -7.32 28.20 -5.44
C SER A 633 -6.55 27.01 -5.98
N GLY A 634 -7.27 26.08 -6.61
CA GLY A 634 -6.75 24.95 -7.39
C GLY A 634 -7.00 25.13 -8.87
N SER A 635 -6.02 24.79 -9.70
CA SER A 635 -6.04 25.05 -11.14
C SER A 635 -5.58 23.86 -11.98
N TRP A 636 -5.96 23.89 -13.25
CA TRP A 636 -5.46 23.01 -14.31
C TRP A 636 -4.01 23.28 -14.69
N ASP A 637 -3.35 24.25 -14.05
CA ASP A 637 -1.89 24.42 -14.11
C ASP A 637 -1.13 23.53 -13.12
N TYR A 638 -1.84 22.59 -12.48
CA TYR A 638 -1.32 21.61 -11.51
C TYR A 638 -0.90 22.23 -10.17
N THR A 639 -1.17 23.53 -9.96
CA THR A 639 -0.74 24.25 -8.76
C THR A 639 -1.90 24.70 -7.89
N ILE A 640 -1.57 24.90 -6.61
CA ILE A 640 -2.43 25.54 -5.63
C ILE A 640 -1.83 26.88 -5.23
N ARG A 641 -2.65 27.92 -5.07
CA ARG A 641 -2.20 29.25 -4.64
C ARG A 641 -3.03 29.75 -3.47
N ILE A 642 -2.40 30.52 -2.59
CA ILE A 642 -3.06 31.21 -1.47
C ILE A 642 -2.92 32.70 -1.67
N TRP A 643 -4.05 33.39 -1.58
CA TRP A 643 -4.19 34.82 -1.82
C TRP A 643 -4.64 35.52 -0.54
N ASP A 644 -4.19 36.75 -0.32
CA ASP A 644 -4.75 37.62 0.71
C ASP A 644 -6.10 38.14 0.22
N ALA A 645 -7.17 37.89 0.97
CA ALA A 645 -8.53 38.18 0.53
C ALA A 645 -8.86 39.69 0.50
N LYS A 646 -7.99 40.55 1.04
CA LYS A 646 -8.20 42.00 1.14
C LYS A 646 -7.43 42.77 0.07
N THR A 647 -6.22 42.33 -0.24
CA THR A 647 -5.29 42.94 -1.21
C THR A 647 -5.31 42.20 -2.55
N GLY A 648 -5.68 40.92 -2.54
CA GLY A 648 -5.62 39.99 -3.67
C GLY A 648 -4.20 39.67 -4.15
N GLU A 649 -3.20 39.93 -3.31
CA GLU A 649 -1.82 39.50 -3.58
C GLU A 649 -1.64 38.02 -3.21
N ILE A 650 -0.74 37.33 -3.92
CA ILE A 650 -0.39 35.95 -3.60
C ILE A 650 0.44 35.96 -2.31
N VAL A 651 -0.09 35.34 -1.26
CA VAL A 651 0.59 35.18 0.04
C VAL A 651 1.46 33.92 0.03
N MET A 652 1.05 32.89 -0.71
CA MET A 652 1.77 31.63 -0.78
C MET A 652 1.51 30.90 -2.11
N GLY A 653 2.53 30.23 -2.63
CA GLY A 653 2.47 29.43 -3.84
C GLY A 653 3.20 30.08 -5.04
N PRO A 654 3.26 29.40 -6.20
CA PRO A 654 2.54 28.16 -6.52
C PRO A 654 3.02 26.96 -5.70
N LEU A 655 2.09 26.28 -5.03
CA LEU A 655 2.32 24.99 -4.37
C LEU A 655 2.21 23.90 -5.44
N GLY A 656 3.35 23.35 -5.85
CA GLY A 656 3.44 22.24 -6.80
C GLY A 656 3.50 20.88 -6.09
N GLY A 657 3.06 19.84 -6.79
CA GLY A 657 3.13 18.46 -6.32
C GLY A 657 2.12 17.55 -7.02
N HIS A 658 0.97 18.09 -7.42
CA HIS A 658 0.07 17.38 -8.32
C HIS A 658 0.68 17.25 -9.72
N THR A 659 0.44 16.10 -10.36
CA THR A 659 0.93 15.80 -11.72
C THR A 659 -0.13 15.95 -12.80
N ASP A 660 -1.38 16.21 -12.39
CA ASP A 660 -2.50 16.53 -13.27
C ASP A 660 -3.42 17.59 -12.61
N TRP A 661 -4.54 17.94 -13.25
CA TRP A 661 -5.43 19.04 -12.86
C TRP A 661 -5.86 18.96 -11.40
N VAL A 662 -5.78 20.09 -10.69
CA VAL A 662 -6.34 20.20 -9.34
C VAL A 662 -7.82 20.52 -9.47
N THR A 663 -8.66 19.55 -9.11
CA THR A 663 -10.11 19.60 -9.29
C THR A 663 -10.81 20.26 -8.11
N SER A 664 -10.32 20.07 -6.89
CA SER A 664 -10.97 20.54 -5.67
C SER A 664 -9.93 20.95 -4.62
N VAL A 665 -10.19 22.05 -3.91
CA VAL A 665 -9.39 22.52 -2.77
C VAL A 665 -10.29 22.99 -1.62
N SER A 666 -9.87 22.74 -0.38
CA SER A 666 -10.57 23.23 0.81
C SER A 666 -9.62 23.48 1.97
N PHE A 667 -9.94 24.43 2.84
CA PHE A 667 -9.22 24.66 4.09
C PHE A 667 -9.71 23.69 5.18
N SER A 668 -8.82 23.31 6.09
CA SER A 668 -9.21 22.70 7.35
C SER A 668 -9.99 23.70 8.22
N PRO A 669 -10.85 23.24 9.15
CA PRO A 669 -11.66 24.12 10.00
C PRO A 669 -10.86 25.10 10.87
N ASP A 670 -9.62 24.75 11.22
CA ASP A 670 -8.69 25.61 11.97
C ASP A 670 -7.88 26.57 11.07
N GLY A 671 -7.96 26.42 9.75
CA GLY A 671 -7.24 27.22 8.75
C GLY A 671 -5.74 26.93 8.66
N THR A 672 -5.23 25.91 9.36
CA THR A 672 -3.81 25.56 9.38
C THR A 672 -3.39 24.70 8.20
N ARG A 673 -4.35 24.00 7.57
CA ARG A 673 -4.12 23.06 6.47
C ARG A 673 -5.04 23.31 5.29
N ILE A 674 -4.63 22.81 4.13
CA ILE A 674 -5.44 22.71 2.90
C ILE A 674 -5.48 21.25 2.48
N VAL A 675 -6.63 20.78 2.00
CA VAL A 675 -6.76 19.54 1.24
C VAL A 675 -6.98 19.86 -0.23
N SER A 676 -6.40 19.05 -1.11
CA SER A 676 -6.63 19.13 -2.56
C SER A 676 -6.88 17.75 -3.16
N GLY A 677 -7.81 17.67 -4.10
CA GLY A 677 -8.03 16.50 -4.97
C GLY A 677 -7.61 16.81 -6.40
N SER A 678 -7.20 15.77 -7.13
CA SER A 678 -6.70 15.91 -8.51
C SER A 678 -7.02 14.71 -9.39
N ASN A 679 -6.95 14.95 -10.71
CA ASN A 679 -6.97 13.93 -11.76
C ASN A 679 -5.71 13.04 -11.76
N ASP A 680 -4.69 13.35 -10.96
CA ASP A 680 -3.56 12.45 -10.76
C ASP A 680 -3.86 11.31 -9.78
N ASN A 681 -5.14 11.14 -9.42
CA ASN A 681 -5.67 10.14 -8.50
C ASN A 681 -5.21 10.32 -7.05
N THR A 682 -4.59 11.45 -6.70
CA THR A 682 -4.10 11.76 -5.36
C THR A 682 -4.95 12.82 -4.65
N ILE A 683 -5.01 12.70 -3.33
CA ILE A 683 -5.48 13.74 -2.43
C ILE A 683 -4.29 14.21 -1.61
N ARG A 684 -4.05 15.51 -1.51
CA ARG A 684 -2.87 16.07 -0.83
C ARG A 684 -3.27 17.00 0.29
N ILE A 685 -2.54 16.94 1.41
CA ILE A 685 -2.69 17.86 2.54
C ILE A 685 -1.47 18.78 2.60
N TRP A 686 -1.72 20.08 2.80
CA TRP A 686 -0.71 21.13 2.76
C TRP A 686 -0.75 22.00 4.01
N ASP A 687 0.40 22.28 4.61
CA ASP A 687 0.51 23.20 5.74
C ASP A 687 0.55 24.67 5.29
N VAL A 688 -0.30 25.47 5.93
CA VAL A 688 -0.54 26.89 5.65
C VAL A 688 0.22 27.80 6.63
N GLU A 689 0.85 27.25 7.67
CA GLU A 689 1.60 28.05 8.65
C GLU A 689 2.71 28.86 7.97
N ILE A 690 2.69 30.16 8.27
CA ILE A 690 3.73 31.12 7.93
C ILE A 690 4.59 31.21 9.18
N ASP A 691 5.88 30.93 9.07
CA ASP A 691 6.83 31.01 10.17
C ASP A 691 7.01 32.50 10.58
N GLU A 692 6.07 33.04 11.36
CA GLU A 692 5.96 34.47 11.72
C GLU A 692 7.06 34.93 12.69
N LYS A 693 7.90 34.03 13.19
CA LYS A 693 8.97 34.39 14.14
C LYS A 693 10.13 35.19 13.53
N VAL A 694 10.11 35.44 12.22
CA VAL A 694 11.14 36.20 11.48
C VAL A 694 10.72 37.66 11.17
N MET A 695 9.44 38.04 11.33
CA MET A 695 8.97 39.39 10.98
C MET A 695 8.54 40.20 12.21
N GLY A 696 9.51 40.58 13.04
CA GLY A 696 9.33 41.66 14.00
C GLY A 696 9.29 43.02 13.28
N SER A 697 8.08 43.57 13.13
CA SER A 697 7.74 44.97 12.85
C SER A 697 8.70 45.78 11.97
N SER A 698 8.36 45.94 10.69
CA SER A 698 8.90 47.02 9.87
C SER A 698 7.78 47.99 9.50
N GLU A 699 7.55 48.98 10.35
CA GLU A 699 6.95 50.23 9.87
C GLU A 699 7.91 50.88 8.85
N ASN A 700 7.39 51.11 7.64
CA ASN A 700 7.84 52.08 6.65
C ASN A 700 9.34 52.38 6.58
N HIS A 701 10.13 51.63 5.81
CA HIS A 701 11.30 52.21 5.13
C HIS A 701 11.59 51.56 3.78
N THR A 702 11.69 52.43 2.77
CA THR A 702 12.20 52.16 1.43
C THR A 702 13.73 52.13 1.47
N GLU A 703 14.31 51.10 0.84
CA GLU A 703 15.73 50.82 0.55
C GLU A 703 16.58 50.02 1.58
N LEU A 704 17.47 49.21 0.97
CA LEU A 704 18.23 48.04 1.44
C LEU A 704 19.09 48.24 2.71
N VAL A 705 18.95 47.36 3.72
CA VAL A 705 19.96 47.13 4.78
C VAL A 705 20.01 45.64 5.19
N ASN A 706 21.24 45.09 5.24
CA ASN A 706 21.61 43.70 5.60
C ASN A 706 21.35 43.36 7.10
N PRO A 707 21.17 42.07 7.46
CA PRO A 707 20.59 41.67 8.74
C PRO A 707 21.51 41.92 9.95
N VAL A 708 20.90 42.40 11.03
CA VAL A 708 21.44 42.47 12.39
C VAL A 708 20.90 41.25 13.15
N SER A 709 21.75 40.56 13.92
CA SER A 709 21.35 39.35 14.65
C SER A 709 21.47 39.52 16.17
N PHE A 710 20.62 38.79 16.90
CA PHE A 710 20.62 38.69 18.35
C PHE A 710 21.40 37.44 18.81
N SER A 711 21.98 37.50 20.01
CA SER A 711 22.45 36.28 20.67
C SER A 711 21.30 35.39 21.11
N LEU A 712 21.55 34.08 21.22
CA LEU A 712 20.57 33.02 21.51
C LEU A 712 19.82 33.16 22.85
N ASP A 713 20.24 34.08 23.73
CA ASP A 713 19.58 34.40 25.00
C ASP A 713 18.72 35.69 24.95
N GLY A 714 18.69 36.38 23.80
CA GLY A 714 17.92 37.58 23.55
C GLY A 714 18.44 38.86 24.23
N LYS A 715 19.64 38.88 24.80
CA LYS A 715 20.12 40.02 25.62
C LYS A 715 21.06 40.99 24.93
N HIS A 716 21.68 40.61 23.80
CA HIS A 716 22.64 41.46 23.10
C HIS A 716 22.35 41.53 21.60
N VAL A 717 22.49 42.74 21.04
CA VAL A 717 22.40 43.05 19.60
C VAL A 717 23.81 43.26 19.08
N VAL A 718 24.21 42.51 18.04
CA VAL A 718 25.49 42.74 17.36
C VAL A 718 25.21 43.15 15.92
N SER A 719 25.52 44.41 15.61
CA SER A 719 25.67 44.90 14.24
C SER A 719 27.15 45.12 14.00
N ASP A 720 27.78 44.37 13.09
CA ASP A 720 29.23 44.49 12.92
C ASP A 720 29.61 45.35 11.71
N LEU A 721 30.31 46.44 12.00
CA LEU A 721 31.12 47.18 11.04
C LEU A 721 32.57 46.68 11.20
N HIS A 722 32.99 45.79 10.30
CA HIS A 722 34.39 45.59 9.90
C HIS A 722 35.40 45.24 11.02
N ALA A 723 35.50 43.96 11.43
CA ALA A 723 36.75 43.18 11.47
C ALA A 723 36.66 41.88 12.30
N SER A 724 36.59 40.73 11.63
CA SER A 724 37.61 39.66 11.68
C SER A 724 37.01 38.33 11.19
N MET A 725 37.53 37.84 10.06
CA MET A 725 37.14 36.59 9.40
C MET A 725 37.34 35.30 10.24
N LYS A 726 37.75 35.42 11.51
CA LYS A 726 37.97 34.30 12.42
C LYS A 726 36.79 33.99 13.34
N HIS A 727 35.86 34.92 13.56
CA HIS A 727 34.70 34.68 14.44
C HIS A 727 33.47 34.16 13.68
N LEU A 728 33.30 34.57 12.42
CA LEU A 728 32.26 34.04 11.52
C LEU A 728 32.44 32.55 11.20
N ARG A 729 33.68 32.03 11.20
CA ARG A 729 33.92 30.58 11.03
C ARG A 729 33.38 29.76 12.21
N ARG A 730 33.39 30.33 13.43
CA ARG A 730 33.01 29.62 14.64
C ARG A 730 31.49 29.59 14.86
N LEU A 731 30.76 30.58 14.36
CA LEU A 731 29.28 30.61 14.39
C LEU A 731 28.66 29.88 13.19
N ARG A 732 29.38 29.74 12.06
CA ARG A 732 28.96 28.96 10.88
C ARG A 732 29.02 27.44 11.12
N GLU A 733 29.74 27.00 12.15
CA GLU A 733 29.87 25.58 12.53
C GLU A 733 28.78 25.11 13.52
N GLU A 734 27.96 26.00 14.11
CA GLU A 734 27.01 25.61 15.17
C GLU A 734 25.52 25.58 14.77
N TYR A 735 25.11 26.07 13.59
CA TYR A 735 23.68 26.12 13.23
C TYR A 735 23.42 25.83 11.73
N SER A 736 23.27 24.55 11.38
CA SER A 736 23.01 24.02 10.02
C SER A 736 21.53 24.05 9.60
N THR A 737 20.59 24.05 10.55
CA THR A 737 19.17 23.77 10.28
C THR A 737 18.41 24.93 9.62
N VAL A 738 18.83 26.17 9.84
CA VAL A 738 18.09 27.37 9.35
C VAL A 738 18.31 27.64 7.85
N HIS A 739 19.37 27.11 7.24
CA HIS A 739 19.63 27.33 5.80
C HIS A 739 18.74 26.49 4.88
N ILE A 740 18.39 25.26 5.26
CA ILE A 740 17.69 24.29 4.39
C ILE A 740 16.28 24.78 4.02
N TYR A 741 15.52 25.33 4.97
CA TYR A 741 14.14 25.79 4.74
C TYR A 741 14.02 26.98 3.78
N SER A 742 15.05 27.83 3.68
CA SER A 742 15.06 28.96 2.74
C SER A 742 15.42 28.55 1.31
N LEU A 743 16.07 27.39 1.14
CA LEU A 743 16.67 26.94 -0.12
C LEU A 743 15.66 26.31 -1.09
N PHE A 744 14.59 25.70 -0.57
CA PHE A 744 13.56 25.02 -1.36
C PHE A 744 12.23 25.80 -1.45
N ARG A 745 12.12 26.94 -0.76
CA ARG A 745 10.88 27.73 -0.66
C ARG A 745 10.39 28.28 -2.00
N GLU A 746 11.28 28.37 -2.99
CA GLU A 746 11.03 29.01 -4.30
C GLU A 746 11.34 28.10 -5.50
N SER A 747 11.60 26.82 -5.26
CA SER A 747 12.16 25.91 -6.27
C SER A 747 11.08 25.14 -7.02
N PRO A 748 10.78 25.46 -8.29
CA PRO A 748 9.86 24.66 -9.10
C PRO A 748 10.51 23.31 -9.44
N GLN A 749 9.69 22.26 -9.41
CA GLN A 749 10.02 21.00 -10.08
C GLN A 749 9.86 21.22 -11.58
N THR A 750 10.89 20.89 -12.35
CA THR A 750 10.83 20.97 -13.82
C THR A 750 10.13 19.73 -14.39
N GLU A 751 9.55 19.85 -15.60
CA GLU A 751 8.86 18.72 -16.28
C GLU A 751 9.77 17.48 -16.44
N ASP A 752 11.08 17.69 -16.57
CA ASP A 752 12.07 16.61 -16.66
C ASP A 752 12.44 15.99 -15.30
N GLY A 753 11.95 16.53 -14.18
CA GLY A 753 12.05 15.96 -12.82
C GLY A 753 13.13 16.55 -11.93
N TRP A 754 13.82 17.61 -12.35
CA TRP A 754 14.82 18.25 -11.52
C TRP A 754 14.20 19.18 -10.49
N ILE A 755 14.73 19.13 -9.27
CA ILE A 755 14.51 20.15 -8.25
C ILE A 755 15.61 21.19 -8.38
N LEU A 756 15.19 22.44 -8.59
CA LEU A 756 16.10 23.57 -8.76
C LEU A 756 16.51 24.17 -7.41
N GLY A 757 17.67 24.81 -7.36
CA GLY A 757 18.09 25.65 -6.25
C GLY A 757 17.68 27.12 -6.44
N PRO A 758 17.95 27.98 -5.45
CA PRO A 758 17.60 29.41 -5.46
C PRO A 758 18.23 30.20 -6.61
N LYS A 759 19.27 29.69 -7.26
CA LYS A 759 19.94 30.28 -8.42
C LYS A 759 19.66 29.49 -9.70
N SER A 760 18.61 28.68 -9.71
CA SER A 760 18.23 27.79 -10.81
C SER A 760 19.30 26.73 -11.14
N GLU A 761 20.12 26.36 -10.16
CA GLU A 761 21.03 25.22 -10.23
C GLU A 761 20.27 23.90 -10.07
N LEU A 762 20.70 22.84 -10.76
CA LEU A 762 20.10 21.51 -10.59
C LEU A 762 20.59 20.93 -9.25
N LEU A 763 19.68 20.72 -8.28
CA LEU A 763 20.04 20.15 -6.97
C LEU A 763 20.04 18.62 -7.01
N PHE A 764 18.91 18.02 -7.36
CA PHE A 764 18.77 16.59 -7.54
C PHE A 764 17.61 16.29 -8.47
N TRP A 765 17.63 15.09 -9.04
CA TRP A 765 16.64 14.63 -10.00
C TRP A 765 15.74 13.59 -9.34
N VAL A 766 14.43 13.77 -9.49
CA VAL A 766 13.42 12.85 -8.98
C VAL A 766 13.01 11.91 -10.12
N PRO A 767 13.18 10.59 -9.99
CA PRO A 767 12.74 9.61 -10.98
C PRO A 767 11.23 9.70 -11.25
N PRO A 768 10.76 9.55 -12.51
CA PRO A 768 9.35 9.65 -12.87
C PRO A 768 8.40 8.83 -11.99
N GLY A 769 8.81 7.61 -11.63
CA GLY A 769 8.00 6.69 -10.82
C GLY A 769 7.69 7.17 -9.40
N ILE A 770 8.50 8.06 -8.82
CA ILE A 770 8.30 8.57 -7.45
C ILE A 770 7.89 10.05 -7.41
N ARG A 771 7.67 10.69 -8.57
CA ARG A 771 7.29 12.12 -8.63
C ARG A 771 5.87 12.35 -8.11
N SER A 772 4.94 11.49 -8.49
CA SER A 772 3.51 11.60 -8.17
C SER A 772 3.21 11.41 -6.68
N GLY A 773 4.12 10.80 -5.91
CA GLY A 773 4.01 10.64 -4.46
C GLY A 773 4.98 11.50 -3.65
N LEU A 774 5.78 12.35 -4.31
CA LEU A 774 6.75 13.19 -3.62
C LEU A 774 6.06 14.22 -2.70
N CYS A 775 6.37 14.15 -1.41
CA CYS A 775 6.04 15.19 -0.45
C CYS A 775 7.02 16.35 -0.62
N SER A 776 6.57 17.43 -1.25
CA SER A 776 7.24 18.73 -1.14
C SER A 776 7.23 19.21 0.33
N LEU A 777 8.14 20.09 0.75
CA LEU A 777 8.31 20.50 2.16
C LEU A 777 7.05 21.01 2.87
N ARG A 778 6.01 21.42 2.13
CA ARG A 778 4.71 21.85 2.69
C ARG A 778 3.57 20.86 2.46
N ASN A 779 3.80 19.80 1.70
CA ASN A 779 2.88 18.69 1.54
C ASN A 779 3.12 17.72 2.69
N THR A 780 2.24 17.71 3.66
CA THR A 780 2.38 16.89 4.88
C THR A 780 1.89 15.47 4.68
N LEU A 781 0.99 15.25 3.72
CA LEU A 781 0.38 13.94 3.50
C LEU A 781 -0.13 13.83 2.07
N VAL A 782 0.26 12.76 1.38
CA VAL A 782 -0.32 12.36 0.09
C VAL A 782 -1.17 11.13 0.35
N LEU A 783 -2.48 11.34 0.35
CA LEU A 783 -3.49 10.30 0.42
C LEU A 783 -3.66 9.73 -1.00
N ARG A 784 -3.21 8.48 -1.19
CA ARG A 784 -3.08 7.72 -2.46
C ARG A 784 -1.78 7.98 -3.23
N GLY A 785 -1.03 6.90 -3.49
CA GLY A 785 0.29 6.89 -4.14
C GLY A 785 1.41 6.45 -3.19
N ASP A 786 2.55 6.01 -3.72
CA ASP A 786 3.75 5.70 -2.93
C ASP A 786 4.33 7.01 -2.37
N VAL A 787 4.05 7.28 -1.09
CA VAL A 787 4.49 8.51 -0.42
C VAL A 787 6.01 8.52 -0.35
N THR A 788 6.63 9.45 -1.06
CA THR A 788 8.08 9.64 -1.07
C THR A 788 8.40 10.91 -0.31
N GLN A 789 8.97 10.79 0.88
CA GLN A 789 9.42 11.94 1.67
C GLN A 789 10.92 12.17 1.47
N LEU A 790 11.32 13.43 1.28
CA LEU A 790 12.73 13.80 1.24
C LEU A 790 13.26 13.96 2.67
N ASP A 791 14.12 13.05 3.12
CA ASP A 791 14.92 13.26 4.32
C ASP A 791 16.08 14.22 4.01
N LEU A 792 15.93 15.46 4.48
CA LEU A 792 16.94 16.51 4.35
C LEU A 792 17.73 16.73 5.65
N ALA A 793 17.61 15.85 6.65
CA ALA A 793 18.28 16.01 7.95
C ALA A 793 19.80 16.19 7.82
N ASN A 794 20.40 15.55 6.81
CA ASN A 794 21.84 15.60 6.51
C ASN A 794 22.18 16.39 5.24
N PHE A 795 21.23 17.11 4.65
CA PHE A 795 21.44 17.83 3.39
C PHE A 795 22.31 19.08 3.62
N VAL A 796 23.42 19.16 2.89
CA VAL A 796 24.32 20.33 2.92
C VAL A 796 24.49 20.87 1.51
N HIS A 797 24.32 22.19 1.35
CA HIS A 797 24.41 22.88 0.06
C HIS A 797 25.39 24.06 0.12
N GLY A 798 26.15 24.27 -0.96
CA GLY A 798 27.11 25.39 -1.10
C GLY A 798 28.51 25.11 -0.53
N ASP A 799 29.21 26.15 -0.06
CA ASP A 799 30.61 26.08 0.39
C ASP A 799 30.85 25.18 1.62
N ALA A 800 29.77 24.69 2.23
CA ALA A 800 29.76 23.85 3.41
C ALA A 800 29.83 22.34 3.08
N TRP A 801 29.97 21.95 1.81
CA TRP A 801 29.94 20.54 1.35
C TRP A 801 30.89 19.59 2.13
N SER A 802 31.98 20.10 2.70
CA SER A 802 32.89 19.29 3.54
C SER A 802 32.22 18.72 4.79
N HIS A 803 31.14 19.33 5.28
CA HIS A 803 30.36 18.83 6.42
C HIS A 803 29.55 17.58 6.08
N CYS A 804 29.32 17.25 4.80
CA CYS A 804 28.77 15.94 4.43
C CYS A 804 29.68 14.78 4.85
N ARG A 805 30.99 15.01 5.05
CA ARG A 805 31.95 13.94 5.37
C ARG A 805 32.07 13.67 6.87
N ASP A 806 31.81 14.66 7.71
CA ASP A 806 32.03 14.58 9.16
C ASP A 806 30.87 13.86 9.91
N HIS A 807 29.76 13.58 9.24
CA HIS A 807 28.62 12.84 9.80
C HIS A 807 28.61 11.33 9.49
N PHE A 808 29.58 10.83 8.70
CA PHE A 808 29.74 9.41 8.36
C PHE A 808 31.02 8.77 8.96
N ILE A 809 31.61 9.39 9.99
CA ILE A 809 32.77 8.84 10.75
C ILE A 809 32.40 8.64 12.21
#